data_AF-A0A7C1DAB3-F1
#
_entry.id   AF-A0A7C1DAB3-F1
#
_cell.length_a   1.000
_cell.length_b   1.000
_cell.length_c   1.000
_cell.angle_alpha   90.00
_cell.angle_beta   90.00
_cell.angle_gamma   90.00
#
_symmetry.space_group_name_H-M   'P 1'
#
loop_
_entity.id
_entity.type
_entity.pdbx_description
1 polymer ?
#
loop_
_entity_poly.entity_id
_entity_poly.type
_entity_poly.pdbx_seq_one_letter_code
_entity_poly.pdbx_strand_id
1 'polypeptide(L)'
;MINRIEVVKKYLDKEYFSGRIYEKQDFFRFQLAKIFLSRISIADEYVETIKRLSEEGLVVYALRQKSKLNSLILYELAGRKGLPQPLYCHGMNMSFWHPICRMIKLLWSSFLRLFSGEKKAWKKKLSYLERIIRRKNSVIIHLGQSEFINSRTAETGISSLINAQKSVDFPIFIVPILVSYGRRREKEDESLINILFGQTEHTGAIRRLITFMRYASKAFVITSESINLLNYLNVCSDNTPKKTIVRDLRAELIERIEKEKTAVVGPVLKSREAFIGMVLSDKNMQQFIADYTLKEKKEIAAVEKEAKKYLYEITADYSETMIQIWLKLLRWLWMNIFDGLVVDQEGLAKLRNISKKMPFIVIPCHRSHIDYLIFSYVLYVNNIQLTFIAAGNNLSFFPMGYIFRKSGAFFMRRSFRGNELYSEVFAKYMAILLKEGYAIEFFIEGGRSRSGKMVMPKYGLLSMVIQALQDKYCDNFAAIPVYLGYDRVIEERSYLKEISGEPKTPENTAEIIKTGSILRKRYGRVYLNIGEPIIMKDYLAAQEKHIEQMTLDERQGLYRKIGYEIVLEINKVSLVTPFSLVAAVILSHDRRGISHDDLSDVFNEFYEYLVMRKVKLAATFAQKDKAIIDAVNVFIQDGIISKVETEEDQLEDMLDVVYSLADENRLYLEYYKNNVLHFFVALSFVATSMMKSNEDIMSLGKIMADYKFLKKLLWNEFIFDEKTDDVDEVNNVLEYLFQRKMIKAEEREDGAWIEIKGRGRMKLKFFAGLIHNYLESYWIVIRSCYYLKKSIIEEKEWHKKIRSLGNRLYRKGEVLRMESLSHVNYINAIRFLEDAEIISAIVKEEKAQKREVLYSLTGNRAEMEVLRRRIFKLL
;
A
#
# COMPACT_ATOMS: atom_id res chain seq x y z
N MET A 1 2.26 -11.83 -77.95
CA MET A 1 3.08 -11.05 -76.98
C MET A 1 2.23 -10.17 -76.04
N ILE A 2 1.05 -9.69 -76.47
CA ILE A 2 0.16 -8.79 -75.70
C ILE A 2 -0.47 -9.48 -74.46
N ASN A 3 -0.84 -10.77 -74.54
CA ASN A 3 -1.37 -11.53 -73.38
C ASN A 3 -0.35 -11.78 -72.25
N ARG A 4 0.96 -11.80 -72.53
CA ARG A 4 1.97 -11.90 -71.45
C ARG A 4 2.13 -10.57 -70.70
N ILE A 5 1.90 -9.44 -71.36
CA ILE A 5 1.98 -8.10 -70.75
C ILE A 5 0.76 -7.85 -69.84
N GLU A 6 -0.42 -8.35 -70.20
CA GLU A 6 -1.61 -8.30 -69.34
C GLU A 6 -1.51 -9.20 -68.10
N VAL A 7 -0.97 -10.42 -68.23
CA VAL A 7 -0.71 -11.29 -67.06
C VAL A 7 0.33 -10.65 -66.14
N VAL A 8 1.38 -10.02 -66.68
CA VAL A 8 2.35 -9.26 -65.88
C VAL A 8 1.73 -8.01 -65.25
N LYS A 9 0.83 -7.28 -65.94
CA LYS A 9 0.03 -6.17 -65.37
C LYS A 9 -0.90 -6.62 -64.24
N LYS A 10 -1.60 -7.74 -64.39
CA LYS A 10 -2.46 -8.34 -63.34
C LYS A 10 -1.63 -8.81 -62.13
N TYR A 11 -0.39 -9.23 -62.34
CA TYR A 11 0.56 -9.53 -61.27
C TYR A 11 1.15 -8.26 -60.61
N LEU A 12 1.26 -7.15 -61.34
CA LEU A 12 1.69 -5.83 -60.85
C LEU A 12 0.61 -5.15 -59.99
N ASP A 13 -0.68 -5.43 -60.20
CA ASP A 13 -1.80 -4.82 -59.45
C ASP A 13 -1.96 -5.37 -58.01
N LYS A 14 -1.40 -6.53 -57.71
CA LYS A 14 -1.26 -7.00 -56.32
C LYS A 14 0.03 -6.44 -55.73
N GLU A 15 -0.02 -5.20 -55.24
CA GLU A 15 1.16 -4.55 -54.68
C GLU A 15 1.63 -5.25 -53.37
N TYR A 16 2.77 -5.92 -53.46
CA TYR A 16 3.44 -6.57 -52.33
C TYR A 16 4.34 -5.57 -51.61
N PHE A 17 3.90 -5.11 -50.43
CA PHE A 17 4.68 -4.20 -49.60
C PHE A 17 5.38 -4.92 -48.46
N SER A 18 6.64 -4.55 -48.21
CA SER A 18 7.48 -5.15 -47.18
C SER A 18 6.91 -5.00 -45.78
N GLY A 19 6.11 -3.97 -45.52
CA GLY A 19 5.51 -3.70 -44.22
C GLY A 19 4.16 -4.40 -43.96
N ARG A 20 3.56 -5.09 -44.94
CA ARG A 20 2.25 -5.73 -44.76
C ARG A 20 2.33 -6.91 -43.79
N ILE A 21 1.31 -7.10 -42.97
CA ILE A 21 1.12 -8.31 -42.15
C ILE A 21 -0.07 -9.09 -42.74
N TYR A 22 0.07 -10.42 -42.89
CA TYR A 22 -0.96 -11.27 -43.49
C TYR A 22 -1.61 -12.17 -42.43
N GLU A 23 -2.91 -12.42 -42.57
CA GLU A 23 -3.73 -13.22 -41.64
C GLU A 23 -3.28 -14.69 -41.53
N LYS A 24 -3.05 -15.36 -42.67
CA LYS A 24 -2.54 -16.74 -42.69
C LYS A 24 -1.01 -16.75 -42.66
N GLN A 25 -0.45 -17.06 -41.50
CA GLN A 25 0.99 -17.30 -41.32
C GLN A 25 1.23 -18.82 -41.14
N ASP A 26 1.01 -19.59 -42.21
CA ASP A 26 1.06 -21.08 -42.21
C ASP A 26 2.48 -21.67 -42.16
N PHE A 27 3.39 -21.10 -41.34
CA PHE A 27 4.78 -21.55 -41.30
C PHE A 27 5.26 -21.91 -39.89
N PHE A 28 6.04 -23.00 -39.79
CA PHE A 28 6.59 -23.57 -38.55
C PHE A 28 7.33 -22.52 -37.69
N ARG A 29 8.02 -21.55 -38.31
CA ARG A 29 8.70 -20.45 -37.59
C ARG A 29 7.73 -19.52 -36.85
N PHE A 30 6.56 -19.23 -37.44
CA PHE A 30 5.53 -18.43 -36.76
C PHE A 30 4.85 -19.26 -35.66
N GLN A 31 4.64 -20.55 -35.88
CA GLN A 31 4.05 -21.47 -34.91
C GLN A 31 4.92 -21.60 -33.64
N LEU A 32 6.24 -21.70 -33.79
CA LEU A 32 7.19 -21.64 -32.67
C LEU A 32 7.21 -20.27 -32.00
N ALA A 33 7.22 -19.17 -32.77
CA ALA A 33 7.16 -17.82 -32.21
C ALA A 33 5.85 -17.59 -31.43
N LYS A 34 4.73 -18.15 -31.88
CA LYS A 34 3.41 -18.06 -31.26
C LYS A 34 3.39 -18.59 -29.83
N ILE A 35 4.16 -19.64 -29.53
CA ILE A 35 4.31 -20.21 -28.17
C ILE A 35 4.88 -19.18 -27.19
N PHE A 36 5.78 -18.30 -27.65
CA PHE A 36 6.39 -17.28 -26.82
C PHE A 36 5.58 -15.97 -26.85
N LEU A 37 5.04 -15.57 -28.01
CA LEU A 37 4.18 -14.40 -28.16
C LEU A 37 2.87 -14.54 -27.36
N SER A 38 2.35 -15.77 -27.21
CA SER A 38 1.15 -16.04 -26.39
C SER A 38 1.36 -15.82 -24.89
N ARG A 39 2.61 -15.74 -24.42
CA ARG A 39 2.93 -15.50 -23.00
C ARG A 39 2.93 -14.02 -22.62
N ILE A 40 2.82 -13.13 -23.61
CA ILE A 40 2.83 -11.68 -23.41
C ILE A 40 1.44 -11.23 -22.95
N SER A 41 1.43 -10.35 -21.96
CA SER A 41 0.22 -9.82 -21.34
C SER A 41 0.03 -8.32 -21.60
N ILE A 42 -1.22 -7.90 -21.49
CA ILE A 42 -1.69 -6.51 -21.47
C ILE A 42 -2.74 -6.43 -20.36
N ALA A 43 -2.81 -5.32 -19.63
CA ALA A 43 -3.85 -5.13 -18.61
C ALA A 43 -5.24 -5.04 -19.26
N ASP A 44 -6.27 -5.58 -18.62
CA ASP A 44 -7.62 -5.62 -19.20
C ASP A 44 -8.24 -4.22 -19.37
N GLU A 45 -7.92 -3.28 -18.47
CA GLU A 45 -8.27 -1.86 -18.59
C GLU A 45 -7.83 -1.24 -19.93
N TYR A 46 -6.61 -1.55 -20.37
CA TYR A 46 -6.08 -1.08 -21.65
C TYR A 46 -6.78 -1.73 -22.85
N VAL A 47 -7.19 -3.00 -22.70
CA VAL A 47 -7.95 -3.72 -23.74
C VAL A 47 -9.31 -3.08 -23.92
N GLU A 48 -10.03 -2.84 -22.83
CA GLU A 48 -11.36 -2.22 -22.84
C GLU A 48 -11.31 -0.81 -23.44
N THR A 49 -10.28 -0.02 -23.06
CA THR A 49 -10.08 1.33 -23.61
C THR A 49 -9.88 1.29 -25.13
N ILE A 50 -9.03 0.38 -25.64
CA ILE A 50 -8.80 0.27 -27.09
C ILE A 50 -10.04 -0.25 -27.82
N LYS A 51 -10.82 -1.15 -27.22
CA LYS A 51 -12.08 -1.63 -27.80
C LYS A 51 -13.07 -0.48 -27.97
N ARG A 52 -13.29 0.32 -26.94
CA ARG A 52 -14.15 1.52 -27.02
C ARG A 52 -13.71 2.48 -28.13
N LEU A 53 -12.41 2.78 -28.21
CA LEU A 53 -11.85 3.63 -29.28
C LEU A 53 -12.03 3.04 -30.69
N SER A 54 -12.05 1.71 -30.81
CA SER A 54 -12.25 1.04 -32.10
C SER A 54 -13.70 1.06 -32.60
N GLU A 55 -14.66 1.20 -31.69
CA GLU A 55 -16.07 1.40 -32.04
C GLU A 55 -16.28 2.81 -32.60
N GLU A 56 -15.68 3.82 -31.96
CA GLU A 56 -15.79 5.24 -32.33
C GLU A 56 -15.01 5.59 -33.62
N GLY A 57 -13.86 4.95 -33.89
CA GLY A 57 -12.97 5.40 -34.96
C GLY A 57 -11.92 4.39 -35.41
N LEU A 58 -10.85 4.87 -36.06
CA LEU A 58 -9.72 4.05 -36.48
C LEU A 58 -8.60 4.09 -35.44
N VAL A 59 -8.21 2.93 -34.92
CA VAL A 59 -7.06 2.79 -34.01
C VAL A 59 -5.76 2.62 -34.80
N VAL A 60 -4.79 3.50 -34.55
CA VAL A 60 -3.41 3.43 -35.06
C VAL A 60 -2.44 3.27 -33.90
N TYR A 61 -1.60 2.24 -33.97
CA TYR A 61 -0.65 1.90 -32.93
C TYR A 61 0.69 2.60 -33.15
N ALA A 62 1.12 3.43 -32.20
CA ALA A 62 2.38 4.17 -32.28
C ALA A 62 3.44 3.58 -31.35
N LEU A 63 4.40 2.85 -31.91
CA LEU A 63 5.52 2.28 -31.17
C LEU A 63 6.64 3.30 -31.02
N ARG A 64 7.23 3.40 -29.81
CA ARG A 64 8.44 4.22 -29.60
C ARG A 64 9.56 3.83 -30.56
N GLN A 65 10.01 2.56 -30.52
CA GLN A 65 11.16 2.12 -31.30
C GLN A 65 10.78 1.27 -32.53
N LYS A 66 11.63 1.29 -33.56
CA LYS A 66 11.52 0.39 -34.72
C LYS A 66 11.90 -1.04 -34.31
N SER A 67 10.91 -1.93 -34.24
CA SER A 67 11.14 -3.34 -33.87
C SER A 67 10.16 -4.27 -34.57
N LYS A 68 10.72 -5.20 -35.36
CA LYS A 68 9.97 -6.29 -36.03
C LYS A 68 9.25 -7.16 -35.01
N LEU A 69 9.94 -7.48 -33.93
CA LEU A 69 9.41 -8.29 -32.84
C LEU A 69 8.24 -7.58 -32.13
N ASN A 70 8.40 -6.30 -31.76
CA ASN A 70 7.34 -5.54 -31.09
C ASN A 70 6.08 -5.44 -31.95
N SER A 71 6.25 -5.35 -33.27
CA SER A 71 5.11 -5.26 -34.19
C SER A 71 4.38 -6.60 -34.34
N LEU A 72 5.09 -7.72 -34.27
CA LEU A 72 4.46 -9.06 -34.20
C LEU A 72 3.76 -9.29 -32.87
N ILE A 73 4.36 -8.82 -31.78
CA ILE A 73 3.75 -8.86 -30.45
C ILE A 73 2.38 -8.20 -30.52
N LEU A 74 2.31 -6.96 -31.03
CA LEU A 74 1.04 -6.24 -31.16
C LEU A 74 0.03 -6.95 -32.07
N TYR A 75 0.49 -7.50 -33.19
CA TYR A 75 -0.39 -8.24 -34.10
C TYR A 75 -1.04 -9.46 -33.43
N GLU A 76 -0.24 -10.31 -32.78
CA GLU A 76 -0.74 -11.51 -32.10
C GLU A 76 -1.61 -11.15 -30.88
N LEU A 77 -1.19 -10.14 -30.11
CA LEU A 77 -1.91 -9.70 -28.91
C LEU A 77 -3.28 -9.10 -29.29
N ALA A 78 -3.33 -8.30 -30.36
CA ALA A 78 -4.57 -7.78 -30.90
C ALA A 78 -5.52 -8.91 -31.32
N GLY A 79 -5.01 -9.94 -32.01
CA GLY A 79 -5.82 -11.10 -32.37
C GLY A 79 -6.36 -11.88 -31.16
N ARG A 80 -5.53 -12.08 -30.12
CA ARG A 80 -5.91 -12.83 -28.92
C ARG A 80 -6.95 -12.14 -28.04
N LYS A 81 -6.86 -10.81 -27.92
CA LYS A 81 -7.75 -10.00 -27.05
C LYS A 81 -8.94 -9.40 -27.79
N GLY A 82 -9.08 -9.67 -29.09
CA GLY A 82 -10.15 -9.12 -29.93
C GLY A 82 -10.01 -7.62 -30.16
N LEU A 83 -8.77 -7.12 -30.29
CA LEU A 83 -8.49 -5.74 -30.68
C LEU A 83 -8.31 -5.64 -32.21
N PRO A 84 -8.41 -4.43 -32.79
CA PRO A 84 -8.17 -4.21 -34.22
C PRO A 84 -6.78 -4.71 -34.66
N GLN A 85 -6.72 -5.70 -35.54
CA GLN A 85 -5.44 -6.26 -35.97
C GLN A 85 -4.73 -5.32 -36.97
N PRO A 86 -3.44 -4.97 -36.73
CA PRO A 86 -2.71 -4.11 -37.64
C PRO A 86 -2.31 -4.86 -38.92
N LEU A 87 -2.73 -4.36 -40.07
CA LEU A 87 -2.43 -4.97 -41.38
C LEU A 87 -1.14 -4.45 -42.03
N TYR A 88 -0.56 -3.37 -41.49
CA TYR A 88 0.63 -2.75 -42.04
C TYR A 88 1.50 -2.10 -40.97
N CYS A 89 2.83 -2.25 -41.10
CA CYS A 89 3.84 -1.56 -40.31
C CYS A 89 4.59 -0.57 -41.21
N HIS A 90 4.40 0.72 -40.96
CA HIS A 90 5.04 1.76 -41.77
C HIS A 90 6.55 1.79 -41.54
N GLY A 91 7.32 1.74 -42.63
CA GLY A 91 8.78 1.88 -42.56
C GLY A 91 9.53 0.68 -42.00
N MET A 92 8.90 -0.50 -41.96
CA MET A 92 9.51 -1.74 -41.51
C MET A 92 9.42 -2.85 -42.56
N ASN A 93 10.36 -3.80 -42.51
CA ASN A 93 10.40 -4.95 -43.42
C ASN A 93 10.00 -6.23 -42.68
N MET A 94 8.72 -6.61 -42.84
CA MET A 94 8.06 -7.79 -42.31
C MET A 94 8.12 -9.01 -43.26
N SER A 95 8.83 -8.91 -44.39
CA SER A 95 8.89 -9.98 -45.40
C SER A 95 9.36 -11.34 -44.87
N PHE A 96 10.23 -11.36 -43.85
CA PHE A 96 10.68 -12.58 -43.18
C PHE A 96 9.54 -13.38 -42.54
N TRP A 97 8.44 -12.72 -42.20
CA TRP A 97 7.25 -13.31 -41.56
C TRP A 97 6.11 -13.52 -42.55
N HIS A 98 6.34 -13.29 -43.85
CA HIS A 98 5.35 -13.60 -44.89
C HIS A 98 5.35 -15.09 -45.21
N PRO A 99 4.21 -15.66 -45.63
CA PRO A 99 4.19 -16.99 -46.24
C PRO A 99 5.21 -17.07 -47.40
N ILE A 100 5.92 -18.19 -47.54
CA ILE A 100 7.04 -18.34 -48.50
C ILE A 100 6.65 -17.90 -49.91
N CYS A 101 5.48 -18.34 -50.39
CA CYS A 101 4.96 -17.97 -51.71
C CYS A 101 4.78 -16.45 -51.89
N ARG A 102 4.45 -15.73 -50.82
CA ARG A 102 4.25 -14.27 -50.81
C ARG A 102 5.58 -13.53 -50.66
N MET A 103 6.50 -14.08 -49.86
CA MET A 103 7.87 -13.59 -49.72
C MET A 103 8.62 -13.64 -51.04
N ILE A 104 8.55 -14.77 -51.77
CA ILE A 104 9.16 -14.93 -53.10
C ILE A 104 8.59 -13.91 -54.09
N LYS A 105 7.26 -13.73 -54.12
CA LYS A 105 6.60 -12.70 -54.94
C LYS A 105 7.06 -11.28 -54.58
N LEU A 106 7.26 -11.02 -53.29
CA LEU A 106 7.78 -9.73 -52.82
C LEU A 106 9.22 -9.50 -53.26
N LEU A 107 10.10 -10.49 -53.13
CA LEU A 107 11.49 -10.44 -53.61
C LEU A 107 11.52 -10.19 -55.13
N TRP A 108 10.71 -10.91 -55.90
CA TRP A 108 10.58 -10.72 -57.35
C TRP A 108 10.11 -9.32 -57.72
N SER A 109 9.07 -8.82 -57.05
CA SER A 109 8.57 -7.46 -57.25
C SER A 109 9.55 -6.38 -56.77
N SER A 110 10.44 -6.69 -55.83
CA SER A 110 11.47 -5.76 -55.32
C SER A 110 12.68 -5.73 -56.25
N PHE A 111 13.06 -6.88 -56.81
CA PHE A 111 14.05 -7.01 -57.88
C PHE A 111 13.64 -6.23 -59.13
N LEU A 112 12.38 -6.36 -59.56
CA LEU A 112 11.82 -5.56 -60.66
C LEU A 112 11.77 -4.05 -60.36
N ARG A 113 11.69 -3.67 -59.08
CA ARG A 113 11.67 -2.27 -58.64
C ARG A 113 13.06 -1.60 -58.61
N LEU A 114 14.15 -2.35 -58.60
CA LEU A 114 15.52 -1.78 -58.75
C LEU A 114 15.69 -1.05 -60.09
N PHE A 115 14.92 -1.42 -61.11
CA PHE A 115 14.89 -0.76 -62.41
C PHE A 115 13.95 0.47 -62.46
N SER A 116 13.22 0.77 -61.37
CA SER A 116 12.31 1.92 -61.27
C SER A 116 12.70 2.79 -60.07
N GLY A 117 13.28 3.97 -60.32
CA GLY A 117 13.97 4.79 -59.30
C GLY A 117 13.28 4.95 -57.92
N GLU A 118 14.10 5.02 -56.87
CA GLU A 118 13.70 4.95 -55.45
C GLU A 118 12.59 5.93 -55.03
N LYS A 119 12.57 7.15 -55.57
CA LYS A 119 11.55 8.17 -55.27
C LYS A 119 10.13 7.69 -55.61
N LYS A 120 9.96 6.93 -56.69
CA LYS A 120 8.65 6.46 -57.18
C LYS A 120 8.10 5.33 -56.30
N ALA A 121 8.97 4.43 -55.84
CA ALA A 121 8.62 3.37 -54.91
C ALA A 121 8.19 3.89 -53.53
N TRP A 122 8.78 5.01 -53.09
CA TRP A 122 8.46 5.63 -51.81
C TRP A 122 7.11 6.34 -51.81
N LYS A 123 6.77 7.07 -52.89
CA LYS A 123 5.46 7.70 -53.07
C LYS A 123 4.31 6.66 -53.09
N LYS A 124 4.56 5.49 -53.70
CA LYS A 124 3.62 4.34 -53.67
C LYS A 124 3.39 3.75 -52.28
N LYS A 125 4.38 3.77 -51.39
CA LYS A 125 4.22 3.29 -50.00
C LYS A 125 3.31 4.21 -49.19
N LEU A 126 3.41 5.52 -49.40
CA LEU A 126 2.56 6.51 -48.73
C LEU A 126 1.11 6.41 -49.21
N SER A 127 0.88 6.30 -50.52
CA SER A 127 -0.47 6.10 -51.07
C SER A 127 -1.10 4.77 -50.61
N TYR A 128 -0.28 3.74 -50.36
CA TYR A 128 -0.76 2.48 -49.80
C TYR A 128 -1.23 2.63 -48.34
N LEU A 129 -0.48 3.37 -47.53
CA LEU A 129 -0.85 3.68 -46.14
C LEU A 129 -2.18 4.43 -46.08
N GLU A 130 -2.35 5.49 -46.87
CA GLU A 130 -3.61 6.25 -46.97
C GLU A 130 -4.78 5.36 -47.41
N ARG A 131 -4.57 4.43 -48.35
CA ARG A 131 -5.60 3.48 -48.79
C ARG A 131 -6.02 2.49 -47.69
N ILE A 132 -5.09 2.02 -46.85
CA ILE A 132 -5.41 1.15 -45.72
C ILE A 132 -6.26 1.90 -44.69
N ILE A 133 -5.85 3.14 -44.38
CA ILE A 133 -6.56 4.01 -43.43
C ILE A 133 -7.99 4.27 -43.91
N ARG A 134 -8.20 4.61 -45.19
CA ARG A 134 -9.54 4.80 -45.79
C ARG A 134 -10.45 3.58 -45.67
N ARG A 135 -9.88 2.37 -45.59
CA ARG A 135 -10.63 1.11 -45.40
C ARG A 135 -10.85 0.77 -43.92
N LYS A 136 -10.61 1.73 -43.00
CA LYS A 136 -10.73 1.58 -41.55
C LYS A 136 -9.91 0.40 -40.99
N ASN A 137 -8.76 0.11 -41.59
CA ASN A 137 -7.86 -0.96 -41.12
C ASN A 137 -6.73 -0.40 -40.25
N SER A 138 -6.46 -1.03 -39.12
CA SER A 138 -5.41 -0.61 -38.18
C SER A 138 -4.00 -0.75 -38.74
N VAL A 139 -3.11 0.14 -38.27
CA VAL A 139 -1.73 0.29 -38.75
C VAL A 139 -0.79 0.49 -37.56
N ILE A 140 0.46 0.07 -37.70
CA ILE A 140 1.55 0.40 -36.79
C ILE A 140 2.45 1.48 -37.41
N ILE A 141 2.72 2.54 -36.64
CA ILE A 141 3.73 3.55 -36.92
C ILE A 141 4.86 3.50 -35.88
N HIS A 142 6.03 4.02 -36.23
CA HIS A 142 7.19 4.08 -35.32
C HIS A 142 7.63 5.53 -35.10
N LEU A 143 7.80 5.92 -33.84
CA LEU A 143 8.11 7.29 -33.42
C LEU A 143 9.62 7.58 -33.36
N GLY A 144 10.50 6.58 -33.29
CA GLY A 144 11.95 6.77 -33.18
C GLY A 144 12.46 6.79 -31.73
N GLN A 145 13.79 6.81 -31.55
CA GLN A 145 14.41 6.61 -30.23
C GLN A 145 14.27 7.82 -29.28
N SER A 146 14.35 9.04 -29.82
CA SER A 146 14.29 10.30 -29.08
C SER A 146 13.56 11.38 -29.89
N GLU A 147 12.97 12.34 -29.20
CA GLU A 147 12.36 13.54 -29.79
C GLU A 147 13.39 14.39 -30.54
N PHE A 148 14.64 14.41 -30.05
CA PHE A 148 15.74 15.19 -30.60
C PHE A 148 16.38 14.57 -31.85
N ILE A 149 16.10 13.29 -32.15
CA ILE A 149 16.66 12.59 -33.31
C ILE A 149 15.62 12.58 -34.43
N ASN A 150 15.94 13.25 -35.55
CA ASN A 150 15.08 13.26 -36.73
C ASN A 150 14.94 11.85 -37.33
N SER A 151 13.70 11.37 -37.44
CA SER A 151 13.37 10.09 -38.05
C SER A 151 12.47 10.35 -39.25
N ARG A 152 13.05 10.33 -40.44
CA ARG A 152 12.32 10.51 -41.72
C ARG A 152 11.13 9.55 -41.87
N THR A 153 11.21 8.37 -41.23
CA THR A 153 10.13 7.38 -41.23
C THR A 153 8.97 7.77 -40.32
N ALA A 154 9.27 8.32 -39.15
CA ALA A 154 8.25 8.78 -38.19
C ALA A 154 7.50 9.98 -38.75
N GLU A 155 8.24 10.98 -39.24
CA GLU A 155 7.69 12.21 -39.83
C GLU A 155 6.71 11.90 -40.97
N THR A 156 7.04 10.93 -41.82
CA THR A 156 6.20 10.59 -42.97
C THR A 156 5.04 9.69 -42.63
N GLY A 157 5.14 8.86 -41.59
CA GLY A 157 3.99 8.15 -41.03
C GLY A 157 2.95 9.12 -40.50
N ILE A 158 3.38 10.04 -39.62
CA ILE A 158 2.50 11.05 -39.01
C ILE A 158 1.94 12.01 -40.06
N SER A 159 2.76 12.49 -41.00
CA SER A 159 2.30 13.36 -42.09
C SER A 159 1.26 12.69 -43.00
N SER A 160 1.32 11.37 -43.17
CA SER A 160 0.31 10.60 -43.92
C SER A 160 -0.99 10.45 -43.13
N LEU A 161 -0.91 10.25 -41.81
CA LEU A 161 -2.09 10.20 -40.94
C LEU A 161 -2.84 11.53 -40.94
N ILE A 162 -2.12 12.65 -40.87
CA ILE A 162 -2.72 14.00 -40.95
C ILE A 162 -3.44 14.20 -42.28
N ASN A 163 -2.86 13.78 -43.41
CA ASN A 163 -3.55 13.89 -44.71
C ASN A 163 -4.76 12.96 -44.79
N ALA A 164 -4.62 11.75 -44.27
CA ALA A 164 -5.70 10.78 -44.29
C ALA A 164 -6.89 11.28 -43.46
N GLN A 165 -6.65 11.86 -42.27
CA GLN A 165 -7.69 12.44 -41.40
C GLN A 165 -8.51 13.52 -42.11
N LYS A 166 -7.88 14.37 -42.93
CA LYS A 166 -8.58 15.40 -43.73
C LYS A 166 -9.49 14.82 -44.82
N SER A 167 -9.40 13.52 -45.08
CA SER A 167 -10.08 12.85 -46.19
C SER A 167 -11.03 11.74 -45.77
N VAL A 168 -11.19 11.52 -44.47
CA VAL A 168 -12.06 10.49 -43.88
C VAL A 168 -13.00 11.11 -42.85
N ASP A 169 -14.22 10.59 -42.79
CA ASP A 169 -15.30 11.17 -41.96
C ASP A 169 -15.33 10.58 -40.53
N PHE A 170 -14.35 9.76 -40.16
CA PHE A 170 -14.21 9.16 -38.84
C PHE A 170 -12.92 9.63 -38.14
N PRO A 171 -12.89 9.72 -36.81
CA PRO A 171 -11.69 10.10 -36.07
C PRO A 171 -10.62 9.01 -36.13
N ILE A 172 -9.35 9.41 -36.29
CA ILE A 172 -8.18 8.54 -36.15
C ILE A 172 -7.62 8.72 -34.74
N PHE A 173 -7.61 7.64 -33.97
CA PHE A 173 -7.02 7.58 -32.64
C PHE A 173 -5.61 7.02 -32.72
N ILE A 174 -4.60 7.82 -32.36
CA ILE A 174 -3.22 7.37 -32.25
C ILE A 174 -2.98 6.89 -30.82
N VAL A 175 -2.81 5.58 -30.65
CA VAL A 175 -2.58 4.93 -29.36
C VAL A 175 -1.07 4.70 -29.19
N PRO A 176 -0.39 5.41 -28.28
CA PRO A 176 1.04 5.22 -28.04
C PRO A 176 1.27 3.95 -27.23
N ILE A 177 2.25 3.15 -27.67
CA ILE A 177 2.51 1.82 -27.12
C ILE A 177 3.99 1.62 -26.81
N LEU A 178 4.23 1.09 -25.62
CA LEU A 178 5.51 0.56 -25.18
C LEU A 178 5.42 -0.95 -24.99
N VAL A 179 6.29 -1.68 -25.68
CA VAL A 179 6.53 -3.10 -25.39
C VAL A 179 7.72 -3.17 -24.45
N SER A 180 7.47 -3.58 -23.21
CA SER A 180 8.50 -3.74 -22.19
C SER A 180 8.88 -5.22 -22.05
N TYR A 181 10.18 -5.51 -21.94
CA TYR A 181 10.73 -6.87 -21.82
C TYR A 181 11.12 -7.19 -20.37
N GLY A 182 10.26 -6.80 -19.42
CA GLY A 182 10.48 -6.89 -17.98
C GLY A 182 10.72 -5.51 -17.34
N ARG A 183 10.71 -5.46 -16.00
CA ARG A 183 10.82 -4.21 -15.23
C ARG A 183 12.24 -3.78 -14.90
N ARG A 184 13.22 -4.15 -15.72
CA ARG A 184 14.60 -3.75 -15.46
C ARG A 184 14.67 -2.23 -15.63
N ARG A 185 14.64 -1.50 -14.51
CA ARG A 185 15.02 -0.09 -14.46
C ARG A 185 16.42 -0.01 -15.07
N GLU A 186 16.60 0.90 -16.02
CA GLU A 186 17.91 1.18 -16.59
C GLU A 186 18.85 1.54 -15.41
N LYS A 187 20.08 1.00 -15.41
CA LYS A 187 21.11 1.35 -14.42
C LYS A 187 22.03 2.38 -15.08
N GLU A 188 22.43 3.42 -14.34
CA GLU A 188 23.38 4.41 -14.87
C GLU A 188 24.77 3.82 -15.12
N ASP A 189 25.26 3.01 -14.18
CA ASP A 189 26.56 2.34 -14.31
C ASP A 189 26.38 0.90 -14.77
N GLU A 190 26.54 0.65 -16.06
CA GLU A 190 26.81 -0.71 -16.53
C GLU A 190 28.29 -1.04 -16.26
N SER A 191 28.53 -2.00 -15.35
CA SER A 191 29.88 -2.48 -15.07
C SER A 191 30.53 -3.10 -16.32
N LEU A 192 31.85 -2.95 -16.44
CA LEU A 192 32.67 -3.49 -17.53
C LEU A 192 32.50 -5.01 -17.77
N ILE A 193 31.93 -5.76 -16.82
CA ILE A 193 31.63 -7.20 -16.98
C ILE A 193 30.33 -7.44 -17.78
N ASN A 194 29.46 -6.44 -17.92
CA ASN A 194 28.38 -6.43 -18.93
C ASN A 194 28.89 -6.08 -20.33
N ILE A 195 30.17 -5.70 -20.52
CA ILE A 195 30.78 -5.61 -21.86
C ILE A 195 30.93 -7.00 -22.51
N LEU A 196 30.86 -8.11 -21.73
CA LEU A 196 30.68 -9.47 -22.28
C LEU A 196 29.21 -9.86 -22.58
N PHE A 197 28.23 -9.09 -22.06
CA PHE A 197 26.79 -9.34 -22.24
C PHE A 197 26.00 -8.25 -22.96
N GLY A 198 26.70 -7.25 -23.48
CA GLY A 198 26.35 -6.58 -24.73
C GLY A 198 25.81 -5.17 -24.57
N GLN A 199 26.60 -4.21 -25.03
CA GLN A 199 26.11 -2.96 -25.56
C GLN A 199 24.99 -3.22 -26.58
N THR A 200 23.96 -2.39 -26.48
CA THR A 200 22.65 -2.49 -27.10
C THR A 200 22.59 -2.16 -28.59
N GLU A 201 23.71 -2.05 -29.31
CA GLU A 201 23.66 -1.55 -30.70
C GLU A 201 23.97 -2.57 -31.80
N HIS A 202 24.59 -3.72 -31.49
CA HIS A 202 24.87 -4.76 -32.52
C HIS A 202 24.77 -6.21 -32.02
N THR A 203 23.71 -6.60 -31.32
CA THR A 203 23.43 -8.02 -31.06
C THR A 203 22.74 -8.67 -32.26
N GLY A 204 23.35 -9.72 -32.83
CA GLY A 204 22.78 -10.50 -33.93
C GLY A 204 21.36 -11.02 -33.61
N ALA A 205 20.51 -11.14 -34.62
CA ALA A 205 19.08 -11.45 -34.50
C ALA A 205 18.77 -12.69 -33.63
N ILE A 206 19.69 -13.66 -33.58
CA ILE A 206 19.57 -14.91 -32.82
C ILE A 206 19.69 -14.68 -31.30
N ARG A 207 20.64 -13.87 -30.84
CA ARG A 207 20.82 -13.59 -29.39
C ARG A 207 19.63 -12.78 -28.85
N ARG A 208 19.09 -11.86 -29.66
CA ARG A 208 17.85 -11.12 -29.35
C ARG A 208 16.63 -12.06 -29.28
N LEU A 209 16.56 -13.07 -30.15
CA LEU A 209 15.52 -14.10 -30.10
C LEU A 209 15.65 -15.01 -28.86
N ILE A 210 16.86 -15.42 -28.47
CA ILE A 210 17.09 -16.23 -27.26
C ILE A 210 16.73 -15.45 -25.99
N THR A 211 17.15 -14.19 -25.90
CA THR A 211 16.75 -13.28 -24.82
C THR A 211 15.22 -13.12 -24.80
N PHE A 212 14.58 -12.91 -25.95
CA PHE A 212 13.13 -12.88 -26.04
C PHE A 212 12.50 -14.17 -25.54
N MET A 213 12.92 -15.34 -26.00
CA MET A 213 12.36 -16.63 -25.56
C MET A 213 12.47 -16.84 -24.05
N ARG A 214 13.60 -16.42 -23.45
CA ARG A 214 13.84 -16.50 -22.00
C ARG A 214 12.97 -15.53 -21.19
N TYR A 215 12.66 -14.36 -21.74
CA TYR A 215 11.94 -13.28 -21.04
C TYR A 215 10.51 -13.03 -21.58
N ALA A 216 10.01 -13.84 -22.53
CA ALA A 216 8.72 -13.64 -23.18
C ALA A 216 7.55 -13.68 -22.18
N SER A 217 7.63 -14.51 -21.13
CA SER A 217 6.64 -14.56 -20.05
C SER A 217 6.67 -13.35 -19.12
N LYS A 218 7.69 -12.49 -19.23
CA LYS A 218 7.84 -11.25 -18.46
C LYS A 218 7.63 -10.01 -19.34
N ALA A 219 7.42 -10.19 -20.64
CA ALA A 219 7.13 -9.09 -21.53
C ALA A 219 5.65 -8.70 -21.40
N PHE A 220 5.40 -7.40 -21.37
CA PHE A 220 4.05 -6.86 -21.29
C PHE A 220 3.96 -5.59 -22.13
N VAL A 221 2.73 -5.29 -22.57
CA VAL A 221 2.43 -4.12 -23.39
C VAL A 221 1.77 -3.06 -22.52
N ILE A 222 2.33 -1.86 -22.54
CA ILE A 222 1.80 -0.67 -21.87
C ILE A 222 1.26 0.26 -22.95
N THR A 223 0.08 0.80 -22.72
CA THR A 223 -0.57 1.76 -23.62
C THR A 223 -0.78 3.06 -22.86
N SER A 224 -0.56 4.19 -23.50
CA SER A 224 -0.86 5.50 -22.91
C SER A 224 -2.13 6.10 -23.51
N GLU A 225 -2.56 7.23 -22.96
CA GLU A 225 -3.74 7.96 -23.43
C GLU A 225 -3.64 8.29 -24.92
N SER A 226 -4.67 7.90 -25.67
CA SER A 226 -4.73 8.09 -27.12
C SER A 226 -4.92 9.56 -27.49
N ILE A 227 -4.34 9.97 -28.62
CA ILE A 227 -4.61 11.28 -29.22
C ILE A 227 -5.70 11.11 -30.27
N ASN A 228 -6.82 11.82 -30.11
CA ASN A 228 -7.80 12.01 -31.18
C ASN A 228 -7.24 13.04 -32.17
N LEU A 229 -6.85 12.56 -33.35
CA LEU A 229 -6.19 13.40 -34.35
C LEU A 229 -7.09 14.51 -34.90
N LEU A 230 -8.40 14.28 -34.97
CA LEU A 230 -9.36 15.28 -35.44
C LEU A 230 -9.41 16.46 -34.45
N ASN A 231 -9.62 16.18 -33.17
CA ASN A 231 -9.65 17.20 -32.13
C ASN A 231 -8.31 17.94 -32.02
N TYR A 232 -7.20 17.21 -32.13
CA TYR A 232 -5.86 17.80 -32.09
C TYR A 232 -5.64 18.79 -33.26
N LEU A 233 -6.06 18.43 -34.47
CA LEU A 233 -5.93 19.30 -35.64
C LEU A 233 -6.84 20.54 -35.55
N ASN A 234 -8.03 20.43 -34.95
CA ASN A 234 -8.94 21.56 -34.75
C ASN A 234 -8.40 22.60 -33.75
N VAL A 235 -7.58 22.17 -32.78
CA VAL A 235 -6.94 23.05 -31.79
C VAL A 235 -5.71 23.75 -32.38
N CYS A 236 -5.03 23.16 -33.37
CA CYS A 236 -3.93 23.81 -34.07
C CYS A 236 -4.45 24.94 -34.98
N SER A 237 -3.88 26.14 -34.88
CA SER A 237 -4.22 27.26 -35.75
C SER A 237 -3.87 26.96 -37.22
N ASP A 238 -4.72 27.40 -38.15
CA ASP A 238 -4.58 27.17 -39.61
C ASP A 238 -3.22 27.64 -40.18
N ASN A 239 -2.56 28.60 -39.52
CA ASN A 239 -1.27 29.15 -39.92
C ASN A 239 -0.03 28.36 -39.43
N THR A 240 -0.21 27.28 -38.66
CA THR A 240 0.94 26.52 -38.15
C THR A 240 1.56 25.65 -39.26
N PRO A 241 2.87 25.75 -39.53
CA PRO A 241 3.50 24.91 -40.54
C PRO A 241 3.33 23.42 -40.23
N LYS A 242 2.94 22.63 -41.24
CA LYS A 242 2.71 21.18 -41.10
C LYS A 242 3.87 20.42 -40.47
N LYS A 243 5.11 20.86 -40.73
CA LYS A 243 6.33 20.25 -40.17
C LYS A 243 6.40 20.42 -38.64
N THR A 244 5.93 21.55 -38.12
CA THR A 244 5.85 21.84 -36.69
C THR A 244 4.81 20.96 -36.03
N ILE A 245 3.59 20.87 -36.60
CA ILE A 245 2.52 19.99 -36.12
C ILE A 245 2.99 18.53 -36.02
N VAL A 246 3.71 18.03 -37.04
CA VAL A 246 4.25 16.66 -37.03
C VAL A 246 5.28 16.45 -35.92
N ARG A 247 6.14 17.45 -35.67
CA ARG A 247 7.18 17.38 -34.63
C ARG A 247 6.55 17.39 -33.24
N ASP A 248 5.62 18.30 -33.01
CA ASP A 248 5.00 18.50 -31.71
C ASP A 248 4.09 17.32 -31.36
N LEU A 249 3.31 16.80 -32.32
CA LEU A 249 2.55 15.56 -32.15
C LEU A 249 3.47 14.36 -31.87
N ARG A 250 4.63 14.27 -32.52
CA ARG A 250 5.60 13.21 -32.27
C ARG A 250 6.17 13.31 -30.84
N ALA A 251 6.49 14.51 -30.38
CA ALA A 251 7.01 14.75 -29.04
C ALA A 251 5.97 14.37 -27.98
N GLU A 252 4.74 14.89 -28.10
CA GLU A 252 3.63 14.55 -27.20
C GLU A 252 3.39 13.02 -27.10
N LEU A 253 3.42 12.30 -28.23
CA LEU A 253 3.29 10.84 -28.24
C LEU A 253 4.44 10.13 -27.52
N ILE A 254 5.68 10.63 -27.63
CA ILE A 254 6.85 10.07 -26.94
C ILE A 254 6.78 10.38 -25.45
N GLU A 255 6.47 11.62 -25.08
CA GLU A 255 6.33 12.04 -23.68
C GLU A 255 5.28 11.21 -22.94
N ARG A 256 4.11 10.96 -23.55
CA ARG A 256 3.08 10.06 -22.99
C ARG A 256 3.59 8.64 -22.76
N ILE A 257 4.41 8.12 -23.66
CA ILE A 257 5.05 6.81 -23.48
C ILE A 257 6.02 6.84 -22.30
N GLU A 258 6.82 7.90 -22.14
CA GLU A 258 7.76 8.01 -21.03
C GLU A 258 7.08 8.19 -19.67
N LYS A 259 5.98 8.94 -19.61
CA LYS A 259 5.15 9.06 -18.38
C LYS A 259 4.62 7.70 -17.95
N GLU A 260 4.06 6.92 -18.88
CA GLU A 260 3.59 5.55 -18.58
C GLU A 260 4.74 4.59 -18.23
N LYS A 261 5.88 4.69 -18.93
CA LYS A 261 7.08 3.90 -18.61
C LYS A 261 7.53 4.17 -17.18
N THR A 262 7.63 5.44 -16.80
CA THR A 262 8.10 5.88 -15.48
C THR A 262 7.13 5.43 -14.38
N ALA A 263 5.83 5.51 -14.60
CA ALA A 263 4.84 5.06 -13.62
C ALA A 263 4.91 3.55 -13.32
N VAL A 264 5.22 2.74 -14.34
CA VAL A 264 5.28 1.26 -14.22
C VAL A 264 6.66 0.76 -13.79
N VAL A 265 7.72 1.31 -14.38
CA VAL A 265 9.10 0.88 -14.17
C VAL A 265 9.75 1.63 -13.01
N GLY A 266 9.38 2.90 -12.79
CA GLY A 266 10.07 3.84 -11.92
C GLY A 266 11.22 4.58 -12.63
N PRO A 267 11.83 5.58 -11.96
CA PRO A 267 13.00 6.27 -12.47
C PRO A 267 14.22 5.32 -12.59
N VAL A 268 15.21 5.75 -13.38
CA VAL A 268 16.47 5.03 -13.62
C VAL A 268 17.17 4.75 -12.29
N LEU A 269 17.51 3.49 -12.01
CA LEU A 269 18.16 3.12 -10.76
C LEU A 269 19.59 3.61 -10.72
N LYS A 270 19.87 4.43 -9.71
CA LYS A 270 21.22 4.82 -9.35
C LYS A 270 21.94 3.69 -8.64
N SER A 271 23.26 3.61 -8.84
CA SER A 271 24.12 2.75 -8.03
C SER A 271 24.15 3.27 -6.59
N ARG A 272 24.55 2.41 -5.65
CA ARG A 272 24.71 2.81 -4.25
C ARG A 272 25.74 3.93 -4.14
N GLU A 273 26.83 3.81 -4.88
CA GLU A 273 27.91 4.78 -4.97
C GLU A 273 27.41 6.11 -5.54
N ALA A 274 26.53 6.10 -6.54
CA ALA A 274 25.90 7.30 -7.06
C ALA A 274 25.04 8.02 -6.00
N PHE A 275 24.22 7.30 -5.23
CA PHE A 275 23.48 7.92 -4.12
C PHE A 275 24.40 8.53 -3.07
N ILE A 276 25.47 7.82 -2.70
CA ILE A 276 26.47 8.33 -1.75
C ILE A 276 27.10 9.62 -2.28
N GLY A 277 27.50 9.64 -3.55
CA GLY A 277 28.06 10.81 -4.20
C GLY A 277 27.09 11.99 -4.24
N MET A 278 25.83 11.74 -4.62
CA MET A 278 24.79 12.76 -4.66
C MET A 278 24.58 13.43 -3.30
N VAL A 279 24.51 12.65 -2.21
CA VAL A 279 24.33 13.19 -0.85
C VAL A 279 25.53 14.04 -0.43
N LEU A 280 26.75 13.57 -0.66
CA LEU A 280 27.96 14.32 -0.29
C LEU A 280 28.17 15.57 -1.16
N SER A 281 27.65 15.58 -2.38
CA SER A 281 27.72 16.73 -3.29
C SER A 281 26.59 17.75 -3.09
N ASP A 282 25.61 17.46 -2.23
CA ASP A 282 24.48 18.35 -1.99
C ASP A 282 24.93 19.62 -1.28
N LYS A 283 24.46 20.78 -1.75
CA LYS A 283 24.88 22.09 -1.22
C LYS A 283 24.56 22.25 0.26
N ASN A 284 23.36 21.82 0.68
CA ASN A 284 22.94 21.95 2.07
C ASN A 284 23.73 21.00 2.97
N MET A 285 24.08 19.80 2.46
CA MET A 285 24.97 18.87 3.16
C MET A 285 26.39 19.43 3.32
N GLN A 286 26.96 20.03 2.27
CA GLN A 286 28.29 20.64 2.32
C GLN A 286 28.38 21.79 3.31
N GLN A 287 27.35 22.66 3.33
CA GLN A 287 27.22 23.72 4.32
C GLN A 287 27.14 23.16 5.74
N PHE A 288 26.28 22.16 5.96
CA PHE A 288 26.18 21.50 7.27
C PHE A 288 27.51 20.88 7.72
N ILE A 289 28.25 20.22 6.82
CA ILE A 289 29.56 19.64 7.15
C ILE A 289 30.55 20.74 7.56
N ALA A 290 30.57 21.88 6.87
CA ALA A 290 31.42 23.02 7.22
C ALA A 290 31.08 23.56 8.62
N ASP A 291 29.80 23.77 8.91
CA ASP A 291 29.33 24.27 10.21
C ASP A 291 29.61 23.27 11.35
N TYR A 292 29.38 21.98 11.10
CA TYR A 292 29.63 20.90 12.06
C TYR A 292 31.13 20.76 12.37
N THR A 293 31.98 20.93 11.36
CA THR A 293 33.44 20.92 11.49
C THR A 293 33.92 22.04 12.41
N LEU A 294 33.36 23.25 12.26
CA LEU A 294 33.67 24.39 13.12
C LEU A 294 33.21 24.16 14.57
N LYS A 295 32.03 23.59 14.77
CA LYS A 295 31.45 23.29 16.09
C LYS A 295 32.25 22.21 16.84
N GLU A 296 32.58 21.11 16.18
CA GLU A 296 33.23 19.94 16.78
C GLU A 296 34.77 19.96 16.71
N LYS A 297 35.37 20.99 16.08
CA LYS A 297 36.82 21.15 15.87
C LYS A 297 37.49 19.92 15.22
N LYS A 298 36.81 19.33 14.24
CA LYS A 298 37.34 18.20 13.45
C LYS A 298 37.88 18.69 12.11
N GLU A 299 38.60 17.84 11.38
CA GLU A 299 38.94 18.12 9.98
C GLU A 299 37.78 17.76 9.05
N ILE A 300 37.54 18.55 8.00
CA ILE A 300 36.46 18.33 7.00
C ILE A 300 36.56 16.91 6.42
N ALA A 301 37.76 16.48 6.02
CA ALA A 301 37.98 15.15 5.44
C ALA A 301 37.61 14.01 6.40
N ALA A 302 37.78 14.20 7.72
CA ALA A 302 37.40 13.22 8.71
C ALA A 302 35.87 13.14 8.85
N VAL A 303 35.18 14.29 8.85
CA VAL A 303 33.71 14.37 8.91
C VAL A 303 33.08 13.79 7.65
N GLU A 304 33.62 14.09 6.46
CA GLU A 304 33.16 13.50 5.20
C GLU A 304 33.34 11.98 5.16
N LYS A 305 34.47 11.47 5.67
CA LYS A 305 34.72 10.03 5.79
C LYS A 305 33.72 9.37 6.75
N GLU A 306 33.39 10.04 7.85
CA GLU A 306 32.37 9.59 8.80
C GLU A 306 30.97 9.59 8.17
N ALA A 307 30.60 10.66 7.47
CA ALA A 307 29.34 10.77 6.72
C ALA A 307 29.23 9.68 5.65
N LYS A 308 30.31 9.41 4.91
CA LYS A 308 30.37 8.33 3.92
C LYS A 308 30.16 6.96 4.57
N LYS A 309 30.73 6.71 5.75
CA LYS A 309 30.52 5.48 6.52
C LYS A 309 29.05 5.31 6.91
N TYR A 310 28.40 6.39 7.39
CA TYR A 310 26.97 6.37 7.68
C TYR A 310 26.13 6.14 6.43
N LEU A 311 26.47 6.77 5.32
CA LEU A 311 25.78 6.54 4.06
C LEU A 311 25.89 5.09 3.59
N TYR A 312 27.05 4.43 3.74
CA TYR A 312 27.16 3.00 3.48
C TYR A 312 26.25 2.20 4.42
N GLU A 313 26.18 2.51 5.71
CA GLU A 313 25.25 1.82 6.62
C GLU A 313 23.78 1.93 6.13
N ILE A 314 23.39 3.12 5.68
CA ILE A 314 22.01 3.48 5.33
C ILE A 314 21.61 2.95 3.95
N THR A 315 22.33 3.34 2.89
CA THR A 315 21.90 3.22 1.47
C THR A 315 21.43 1.84 1.04
N ALA A 316 20.31 1.79 0.32
CA ALA A 316 19.86 0.58 -0.38
C ALA A 316 20.77 0.25 -1.58
N ASP A 317 20.69 -0.98 -2.08
CA ASP A 317 21.53 -1.48 -3.18
C ASP A 317 20.68 -2.33 -4.13
N TYR A 318 19.75 -1.69 -4.83
CA TYR A 318 18.72 -2.40 -5.59
C TYR A 318 19.31 -3.37 -6.65
N SER A 319 18.81 -4.60 -6.67
CA SER A 319 19.15 -5.62 -7.67
C SER A 319 17.92 -6.33 -8.21
N GLU A 320 17.64 -6.09 -9.49
CA GLU A 320 16.52 -6.74 -10.21
C GLU A 320 16.64 -8.28 -10.21
N THR A 321 17.86 -8.82 -10.30
CA THR A 321 18.08 -10.27 -10.25
C THR A 321 17.66 -10.85 -8.91
N MET A 322 18.02 -10.19 -7.80
CA MET A 322 17.64 -10.64 -6.47
C MET A 322 16.13 -10.56 -6.29
N ILE A 323 15.50 -9.46 -6.72
CA ILE A 323 14.05 -9.27 -6.65
C ILE A 323 13.31 -10.38 -7.38
N GLN A 324 13.80 -10.81 -8.54
CA GLN A 324 13.16 -11.91 -9.29
C GLN A 324 13.30 -13.27 -8.60
N ILE A 325 14.42 -13.53 -7.93
CA ILE A 325 14.60 -14.73 -7.10
C ILE A 325 13.64 -14.65 -5.91
N TRP A 326 13.63 -13.50 -5.24
CA TRP A 326 12.80 -13.22 -4.09
C TRP A 326 11.30 -13.34 -4.42
N LEU A 327 10.87 -12.85 -5.58
CA LEU A 327 9.48 -12.96 -6.04
C LEU A 327 8.99 -14.41 -6.14
N LYS A 328 9.85 -15.33 -6.60
CA LYS A 328 9.49 -16.76 -6.68
C LYS A 328 9.28 -17.34 -5.29
N LEU A 329 10.16 -16.98 -4.35
CA LEU A 329 10.05 -17.38 -2.95
C LEU A 329 8.80 -16.81 -2.30
N LEU A 330 8.52 -15.51 -2.49
CA LEU A 330 7.32 -14.86 -1.98
C LEU A 330 6.05 -15.49 -2.56
N ARG A 331 6.00 -15.73 -3.88
CA ARG A 331 4.86 -16.42 -4.52
C ARG A 331 4.64 -17.81 -3.92
N TRP A 332 5.71 -18.56 -3.68
CA TRP A 332 5.61 -19.86 -3.01
C TRP A 332 5.09 -19.71 -1.57
N LEU A 333 5.58 -18.71 -0.83
CA LEU A 333 5.18 -18.44 0.55
C LEU A 333 3.68 -18.13 0.62
N TRP A 334 3.17 -17.25 -0.25
CA TRP A 334 1.75 -16.86 -0.27
C TRP A 334 0.80 -17.99 -0.67
N MET A 335 1.26 -18.95 -1.49
CA MET A 335 0.42 -20.07 -1.95
C MET A 335 0.40 -21.25 -0.98
N ASN A 336 1.37 -21.33 -0.05
CA ASN A 336 1.51 -22.47 0.86
C ASN A 336 1.24 -22.12 2.32
N ILE A 337 1.55 -20.90 2.77
CA ILE A 337 1.38 -20.47 4.16
C ILE A 337 0.04 -19.76 4.38
N PHE A 338 -0.44 -19.02 3.37
CA PHE A 338 -1.69 -18.27 3.41
C PHE A 338 -2.71 -18.86 2.42
N ASP A 339 -3.99 -18.68 2.71
CA ASP A 339 -5.10 -19.10 1.85
C ASP A 339 -5.40 -18.10 0.72
N GLY A 340 -4.67 -16.99 0.68
CA GLY A 340 -4.73 -16.00 -0.38
C GLY A 340 -4.40 -14.59 0.07
N LEU A 341 -4.12 -13.73 -0.90
CA LEU A 341 -3.89 -12.29 -0.72
C LEU A 341 -5.03 -11.53 -1.40
N VAL A 342 -5.87 -10.88 -0.62
CA VAL A 342 -7.00 -10.05 -1.08
C VAL A 342 -6.52 -8.61 -1.15
N VAL A 343 -6.56 -8.02 -2.34
CA VAL A 343 -6.00 -6.69 -2.59
C VAL A 343 -7.07 -5.77 -3.17
N ASP A 344 -7.16 -4.57 -2.59
CA ASP A 344 -7.99 -3.47 -3.08
C ASP A 344 -7.52 -3.00 -4.47
N GLN A 345 -8.23 -3.45 -5.51
CA GLN A 345 -7.91 -3.12 -6.90
C GLN A 345 -8.17 -1.65 -7.24
N GLU A 346 -9.21 -1.05 -6.64
CA GLU A 346 -9.54 0.36 -6.85
C GLU A 346 -8.46 1.25 -6.25
N GLY A 347 -8.06 0.96 -5.01
CA GLY A 347 -6.94 1.63 -4.35
C GLY A 347 -5.63 1.52 -5.13
N LEU A 348 -5.33 0.35 -5.71
CA LEU A 348 -4.15 0.18 -6.57
C LEU A 348 -4.23 0.99 -7.86
N ALA A 349 -5.41 1.11 -8.46
CA ALA A 349 -5.61 1.95 -9.65
C ALA A 349 -5.38 3.43 -9.32
N LYS A 350 -5.91 3.92 -8.19
CA LYS A 350 -5.64 5.28 -7.68
C LYS A 350 -4.13 5.50 -7.45
N LEU A 351 -3.46 4.56 -6.79
CA LEU A 351 -2.02 4.62 -6.56
C LEU A 351 -1.22 4.68 -7.87
N ARG A 352 -1.59 3.86 -8.87
CA ARG A 352 -0.97 3.88 -10.21
C ARG A 352 -1.17 5.23 -10.91
N ASN A 353 -2.32 5.87 -10.76
CA ASN A 353 -2.57 7.18 -11.34
C ASN A 353 -1.77 8.29 -10.65
N ILE A 354 -1.54 8.17 -9.35
CA ILE A 354 -0.69 9.09 -8.59
C ILE A 354 0.78 8.93 -8.98
N SER A 355 1.26 7.68 -9.15
CA SER A 355 2.65 7.43 -9.53
C SER A 355 3.03 7.98 -10.91
N LYS A 356 2.05 8.31 -11.76
CA LYS A 356 2.24 9.02 -13.04
C LYS A 356 2.51 10.51 -12.86
N LYS A 357 2.02 11.12 -11.77
CA LYS A 357 1.97 12.57 -11.58
C LYS A 357 3.04 13.08 -10.61
N MET A 358 3.34 12.31 -9.56
CA MET A 358 4.24 12.74 -8.49
C MET A 358 4.88 11.55 -7.75
N PRO A 359 5.99 11.77 -7.02
CA PRO A 359 6.51 10.81 -6.05
C PRO A 359 5.45 10.50 -4.98
N PHE A 360 5.47 9.28 -4.46
CA PHE A 360 4.54 8.88 -3.41
C PHE A 360 5.28 8.19 -2.26
N ILE A 361 4.76 8.39 -1.06
CA ILE A 361 5.27 7.84 0.18
C ILE A 361 4.21 6.93 0.75
N VAL A 362 4.52 5.65 0.87
CA VAL A 362 3.62 4.64 1.41
C VAL A 362 3.81 4.55 2.91
N ILE A 363 2.70 4.69 3.63
CA ILE A 363 2.68 4.70 5.09
C ILE A 363 1.73 3.59 5.55
N PRO A 364 2.22 2.34 5.64
CA PRO A 364 1.42 1.23 6.11
C PRO A 364 1.34 1.16 7.65
N CYS A 365 0.28 0.54 8.17
CA CYS A 365 0.28 0.00 9.54
C CYS A 365 1.27 -1.17 9.66
N HIS A 366 1.79 -1.44 10.86
CA HIS A 366 2.75 -2.51 11.08
C HIS A 366 2.21 -3.59 12.01
N ARG A 367 1.86 -4.76 11.48
CA ARG A 367 1.34 -5.90 12.24
C ARG A 367 2.25 -7.12 12.23
N SER A 368 3.08 -7.31 11.21
CA SER A 368 3.94 -8.50 11.09
C SER A 368 5.26 -8.20 10.39
N HIS A 369 6.28 -9.04 10.63
CA HIS A 369 7.54 -9.02 9.88
C HIS A 369 7.39 -9.39 8.40
N ILE A 370 6.22 -9.79 7.91
CA ILE A 370 6.02 -10.02 6.47
C ILE A 370 5.39 -8.83 5.74
N ASP A 371 4.98 -7.77 6.46
CA ASP A 371 4.28 -6.60 5.90
C ASP A 371 5.03 -5.99 4.70
N TYR A 372 6.34 -5.72 4.90
CA TYR A 372 7.20 -5.11 3.88
C TYR A 372 7.37 -6.01 2.63
N LEU A 373 7.25 -7.33 2.81
CA LEU A 373 7.32 -8.30 1.71
C LEU A 373 6.02 -8.34 0.91
N ILE A 374 4.88 -8.28 1.60
CA ILE A 374 3.56 -8.33 0.98
C ILE A 374 3.34 -7.10 0.11
N PHE A 375 3.59 -5.91 0.65
CA PHE A 375 3.33 -4.69 -0.09
C PHE A 375 4.24 -4.57 -1.32
N SER A 376 5.54 -4.84 -1.16
CA SER A 376 6.49 -4.92 -2.28
C SER A 376 6.08 -5.95 -3.33
N TYR A 377 5.61 -7.14 -2.90
CA TYR A 377 5.10 -8.17 -3.81
C TYR A 377 3.90 -7.65 -4.62
N VAL A 378 2.94 -6.99 -3.96
CA VAL A 378 1.72 -6.45 -4.58
C VAL A 378 2.08 -5.41 -5.64
N LEU A 379 2.96 -4.46 -5.33
CA LEU A 379 3.46 -3.49 -6.30
C LEU A 379 4.17 -4.20 -7.47
N TYR A 380 4.99 -5.22 -7.17
CA TYR A 380 5.69 -5.99 -8.19
C TYR A 380 4.74 -6.82 -9.07
N VAL A 381 3.59 -7.29 -8.61
CA VAL A 381 2.67 -8.03 -9.50
C VAL A 381 1.73 -7.10 -10.27
N ASN A 382 1.45 -5.89 -9.74
CA ASN A 382 0.46 -4.96 -10.31
C ASN A 382 1.02 -3.83 -11.21
N ASN A 383 2.27 -3.94 -11.67
CA ASN A 383 2.89 -2.95 -12.57
C ASN A 383 2.99 -1.55 -11.97
N ILE A 384 3.31 -1.48 -10.67
CA ILE A 384 3.58 -0.23 -9.95
C ILE A 384 5.07 -0.21 -9.53
N GLN A 385 5.64 0.99 -9.47
CA GLN A 385 6.98 1.26 -8.98
C GLN A 385 7.20 0.70 -7.56
N LEU A 386 8.26 -0.10 -7.36
CA LEU A 386 8.71 -0.55 -6.04
C LEU A 386 9.23 0.60 -5.16
N THR A 387 8.96 0.49 -3.86
CA THR A 387 9.35 1.40 -2.79
C THR A 387 10.77 1.14 -2.27
N PHE A 388 11.41 2.20 -1.78
CA PHE A 388 12.58 2.11 -0.90
C PHE A 388 12.10 2.08 0.54
N ILE A 389 12.43 1.02 1.26
CA ILE A 389 11.82 0.70 2.56
C ILE A 389 12.75 1.12 3.69
N ALA A 390 12.27 1.99 4.58
CA ALA A 390 12.98 2.33 5.81
C ALA A 390 12.90 1.16 6.80
N ALA A 391 14.02 0.49 7.04
CA ALA A 391 14.10 -0.69 7.92
C ALA A 391 14.99 -0.43 9.13
N GLY A 392 14.63 -0.97 10.29
CA GLY A 392 15.51 -0.94 11.46
C GLY A 392 16.76 -1.81 11.25
N ASN A 393 17.92 -1.37 11.76
CA ASN A 393 19.19 -2.11 11.63
C ASN A 393 19.15 -3.53 12.27
N ASN A 394 18.18 -3.82 13.14
CA ASN A 394 17.92 -5.17 13.66
C ASN A 394 17.53 -6.19 12.58
N LEU A 395 17.08 -5.74 11.40
CA LEU A 395 16.79 -6.59 10.25
C LEU A 395 18.01 -6.81 9.35
N SER A 396 19.15 -6.15 9.62
CA SER A 396 20.37 -6.24 8.81
C SER A 396 21.31 -7.37 9.26
N PHE A 397 20.78 -8.57 9.55
CA PHE A 397 21.60 -9.74 9.90
C PHE A 397 21.94 -10.57 8.66
N PHE A 398 23.14 -11.16 8.60
CA PHE A 398 23.51 -12.02 7.48
C PHE A 398 22.71 -13.35 7.52
N PRO A 399 22.15 -13.85 6.40
CA PRO A 399 22.20 -13.31 5.04
C PRO A 399 21.07 -12.33 4.68
N MET A 400 20.04 -12.21 5.52
CA MET A 400 18.81 -11.44 5.21
C MET A 400 19.04 -9.96 4.96
N GLY A 401 19.96 -9.31 5.68
CA GLY A 401 20.31 -7.91 5.47
C GLY A 401 20.83 -7.63 4.06
N TYR A 402 21.59 -8.55 3.47
CA TYR A 402 22.02 -8.45 2.07
C TYR A 402 20.82 -8.55 1.12
N ILE A 403 19.92 -9.52 1.33
CA ILE A 403 18.73 -9.73 0.51
C ILE A 403 17.80 -8.50 0.58
N PHE A 404 17.53 -7.99 1.78
CA PHE A 404 16.68 -6.82 1.98
C PHE A 404 17.28 -5.57 1.36
N ARG A 405 18.58 -5.34 1.52
CA ARG A 405 19.28 -4.22 0.86
C ARG A 405 19.18 -4.31 -0.66
N LYS A 406 19.33 -5.53 -1.19
CA LYS A 406 19.15 -5.84 -2.62
C LYS A 406 17.70 -5.71 -3.11
N SER A 407 16.74 -5.72 -2.20
CA SER A 407 15.31 -5.57 -2.49
C SER A 407 14.78 -4.15 -2.27
N GLY A 408 15.64 -3.18 -1.91
CA GLY A 408 15.27 -1.78 -1.74
C GLY A 408 15.22 -1.28 -0.29
N ALA A 409 15.56 -2.12 0.70
CA ALA A 409 15.62 -1.68 2.10
C ALA A 409 16.86 -0.81 2.37
N PHE A 410 16.65 0.31 3.05
CA PHE A 410 17.71 1.15 3.63
C PHE A 410 17.58 1.14 5.15
N PHE A 411 18.71 1.13 5.84
CA PHE A 411 18.72 0.81 7.27
C PHE A 411 18.91 2.04 8.15
N MET A 412 18.09 2.12 9.20
CA MET A 412 18.15 3.17 10.22
C MET A 412 18.54 2.60 11.58
N ARG A 413 19.29 3.38 12.36
CA ARG A 413 19.55 3.09 13.77
C ARG A 413 18.29 3.27 14.61
N ARG A 414 18.25 2.62 15.78
CA ARG A 414 17.10 2.71 16.71
C ARG A 414 16.93 4.11 17.31
N SER A 415 18.04 4.83 17.50
CA SER A 415 18.06 6.19 18.05
C SER A 415 19.06 7.02 17.27
N PHE A 416 18.69 8.26 17.00
CA PHE A 416 19.51 9.27 16.33
C PHE A 416 20.10 10.26 17.35
N ARG A 417 19.73 10.14 18.63
CA ARG A 417 20.11 11.07 19.71
C ARG A 417 21.63 11.12 19.90
N GLY A 418 22.15 12.33 20.04
CA GLY A 418 23.58 12.59 20.25
C GLY A 418 24.44 12.41 19.00
N ASN A 419 23.84 12.17 17.82
CA ASN A 419 24.56 12.08 16.56
C ASN A 419 23.87 12.94 15.49
N GLU A 420 24.17 14.25 15.54
CA GLU A 420 23.64 15.25 14.61
C GLU A 420 24.05 14.91 13.17
N LEU A 421 25.31 14.51 12.94
CA LEU A 421 25.81 14.15 11.62
C LEU A 421 25.03 12.98 11.00
N TYR A 422 24.78 11.91 11.75
CA TYR A 422 23.99 10.77 11.25
C TYR A 422 22.56 11.19 10.89
N SER A 423 21.94 12.05 11.72
CA SER A 423 20.58 12.54 11.51
C SER A 423 20.46 13.33 10.21
N GLU A 424 21.41 14.24 9.97
CA GLU A 424 21.45 15.05 8.76
C GLU A 424 21.72 14.19 7.52
N VAL A 425 22.73 13.30 7.58
CA VAL A 425 23.05 12.37 6.48
C VAL A 425 21.82 11.53 6.10
N PHE A 426 21.08 11.04 7.08
CA PHE A 426 19.87 10.25 6.85
C PHE A 426 18.75 11.07 6.22
N ALA A 427 18.50 12.28 6.72
CA ALA A 427 17.51 13.21 6.18
C ALA A 427 17.83 13.58 4.71
N LYS A 428 19.10 13.88 4.41
CA LYS A 428 19.53 14.22 3.04
C LYS A 428 19.45 13.04 2.08
N TYR A 429 19.73 11.82 2.54
CA TYR A 429 19.48 10.63 1.73
C TYR A 429 18.00 10.48 1.35
N MET A 430 17.07 10.69 2.30
CA MET A 430 15.63 10.67 1.99
C MET A 430 15.22 11.78 1.03
N ALA A 431 15.76 13.00 1.21
CA ALA A 431 15.49 14.13 0.33
C ALA A 431 15.94 13.85 -1.11
N ILE A 432 17.10 13.21 -1.30
CA ILE A 432 17.59 12.81 -2.63
C ILE A 432 16.74 11.70 -3.25
N LEU A 433 16.26 10.73 -2.45
CA LEU A 433 15.32 9.74 -2.96
C LEU A 433 14.04 10.39 -3.51
N LEU A 434 13.49 11.37 -2.79
CA LEU A 434 12.32 12.13 -3.25
C LEU A 434 12.62 12.97 -4.49
N LYS A 435 13.78 13.64 -4.52
CA LYS A 435 14.23 14.46 -5.67
C LYS A 435 14.33 13.65 -6.96
N GLU A 436 14.85 12.43 -6.88
CA GLU A 436 14.98 11.53 -8.02
C GLU A 436 13.66 10.81 -8.38
N GLY A 437 12.57 11.08 -7.65
CA GLY A 437 11.25 10.51 -7.91
C GLY A 437 11.07 9.06 -7.42
N TYR A 438 11.87 8.62 -6.46
CA TYR A 438 11.71 7.29 -5.87
C TYR A 438 10.56 7.25 -4.87
N ALA A 439 9.72 6.22 -4.98
CA ALA A 439 8.74 5.90 -3.96
C ALA A 439 9.42 5.45 -2.66
N ILE A 440 8.96 5.95 -1.52
CA ILE A 440 9.50 5.64 -0.19
C ILE A 440 8.41 4.91 0.62
N GLU A 441 8.81 3.97 1.47
CA GLU A 441 7.92 3.28 2.40
C GLU A 441 8.49 3.35 3.82
N PHE A 442 7.67 3.78 4.77
CA PHE A 442 8.01 3.69 6.19
C PHE A 442 6.78 3.49 7.08
N PHE A 443 6.97 2.76 8.18
CA PHE A 443 5.93 2.51 9.16
C PHE A 443 5.86 3.64 10.17
N ILE A 444 4.73 4.36 10.20
CA ILE A 444 4.56 5.53 11.09
C ILE A 444 4.55 5.15 12.58
N GLU A 445 4.17 3.92 12.92
CA GLU A 445 4.16 3.39 14.29
C GLU A 445 5.58 3.25 14.88
N GLY A 446 6.61 3.16 14.04
CA GLY A 446 8.01 2.92 14.44
C GLY A 446 8.28 1.53 15.01
N GLY A 447 7.31 0.62 14.96
CA GLY A 447 7.41 -0.79 15.34
C GLY A 447 6.06 -1.50 15.21
N ARG A 448 6.07 -2.84 15.23
CA ARG A 448 4.86 -3.66 15.13
C ARG A 448 3.88 -3.39 16.28
N SER A 449 2.59 -3.29 15.99
CA SER A 449 1.54 -3.33 17.00
C SER A 449 1.45 -4.73 17.60
N ARG A 450 1.73 -4.80 18.90
CA ARG A 450 1.64 -6.05 19.70
C ARG A 450 0.26 -6.24 20.32
N SER A 451 -0.52 -5.17 20.43
CA SER A 451 -1.84 -5.19 21.07
C SER A 451 -2.98 -5.34 20.07
N GLY A 452 -2.71 -5.27 18.76
CA GLY A 452 -3.71 -5.23 17.70
C GLY A 452 -4.26 -3.82 17.40
N LYS A 453 -4.11 -2.89 18.35
CA LYS A 453 -4.50 -1.48 18.17
C LYS A 453 -3.52 -0.72 17.28
N MET A 454 -3.99 0.31 16.60
CA MET A 454 -3.08 1.27 15.96
C MET A 454 -2.24 1.97 17.02
N VAL A 455 -0.93 2.03 16.80
CA VAL A 455 -0.01 2.71 17.71
C VAL A 455 0.09 4.18 17.33
N MET A 456 0.24 5.05 18.33
CA MET A 456 0.47 6.48 18.12
C MET A 456 1.65 6.73 17.16
N PRO A 457 1.48 7.60 16.16
CA PRO A 457 2.47 7.83 15.12
C PRO A 457 3.74 8.48 15.66
N LYS A 458 4.89 7.99 15.21
CA LYS A 458 6.20 8.65 15.33
C LYS A 458 6.44 9.52 14.11
N TYR A 459 6.63 10.80 14.35
CA TYR A 459 6.71 11.81 13.29
C TYR A 459 8.11 12.03 12.73
N GLY A 460 9.17 11.37 13.21
CA GLY A 460 10.56 11.67 12.79
C GLY A 460 10.83 11.51 11.28
N LEU A 461 10.42 10.37 10.69
CA LEU A 461 10.57 10.17 9.23
C LEU A 461 9.62 11.08 8.44
N LEU A 462 8.40 11.30 8.97
CA LEU A 462 7.42 12.21 8.39
C LEU A 462 7.93 13.65 8.34
N SER A 463 8.57 14.13 9.41
CA SER A 463 9.17 15.46 9.44
C SER A 463 10.31 15.62 8.44
N MET A 464 11.12 14.58 8.22
CA MET A 464 12.20 14.61 7.23
C MET A 464 11.67 14.77 5.80
N VAL A 465 10.58 14.08 5.45
CA VAL A 465 10.01 14.16 4.10
C VAL A 465 9.24 15.47 3.88
N ILE A 466 8.59 16.01 4.90
CA ILE A 466 7.96 17.34 4.83
C ILE A 466 9.03 18.43 4.74
N GLN A 467 10.13 18.31 5.49
CA GLN A 467 11.25 19.24 5.37
C GLN A 467 11.87 19.20 3.96
N ALA A 468 12.00 18.02 3.35
CA ALA A 468 12.50 17.89 1.98
C ALA A 468 11.60 18.61 0.95
N LEU A 469 10.28 18.65 1.18
CA LEU A 469 9.34 19.43 0.38
C LEU A 469 9.55 20.95 0.56
N GLN A 470 9.75 21.42 1.79
CA GLN A 470 10.05 22.84 2.08
C GLN A 470 11.37 23.30 1.45
N ASP A 471 12.39 22.45 1.53
CA ASP A 471 13.71 22.66 0.95
C ASP A 471 13.70 22.54 -0.60
N LYS A 472 12.52 22.33 -1.22
CA LYS A 472 12.30 22.22 -2.67
C LYS A 472 13.06 21.08 -3.35
N TYR A 473 13.30 19.98 -2.64
CA TYR A 473 13.82 18.75 -3.26
C TYR A 473 12.78 18.09 -4.16
N CYS A 474 11.49 18.29 -3.88
CA CYS A 474 10.38 17.85 -4.73
C CYS A 474 9.31 18.94 -4.80
N ASP A 475 8.55 19.01 -5.90
CA ASP A 475 7.47 19.99 -6.05
C ASP A 475 6.23 19.63 -5.24
N ASN A 476 5.96 18.32 -5.11
CA ASN A 476 4.84 17.74 -4.40
C ASN A 476 5.09 16.24 -4.18
N PHE A 477 4.44 15.64 -3.20
CA PHE A 477 4.35 14.19 -3.04
C PHE A 477 3.00 13.80 -2.46
N ALA A 478 2.58 12.55 -2.72
CA ALA A 478 1.38 11.98 -2.10
C ALA A 478 1.75 11.04 -0.95
N ALA A 479 1.17 11.24 0.24
CA ALA A 479 1.21 10.26 1.31
C ALA A 479 0.07 9.25 1.11
N ILE A 480 0.42 7.96 1.07
CA ILE A 480 -0.50 6.85 0.77
C ILE A 480 -0.70 6.02 2.04
N PRO A 481 -1.83 6.18 2.74
CA PRO A 481 -2.17 5.36 3.89
C PRO A 481 -2.45 3.92 3.43
N VAL A 482 -1.89 2.91 4.10
CA VAL A 482 -2.12 1.50 3.74
C VAL A 482 -2.47 0.67 4.98
N TYR A 483 -3.56 -0.09 4.85
CA TYR A 483 -3.95 -1.08 5.83
C TYR A 483 -3.49 -2.48 5.39
N LEU A 484 -2.84 -3.20 6.30
CA LEU A 484 -2.49 -4.62 6.17
C LEU A 484 -3.17 -5.40 7.30
N GLY A 485 -4.12 -6.25 6.93
CA GLY A 485 -4.90 -7.10 7.83
C GLY A 485 -4.58 -8.57 7.64
N TYR A 486 -4.74 -9.35 8.69
CA TYR A 486 -4.48 -10.79 8.69
C TYR A 486 -5.63 -11.52 9.36
N ASP A 487 -6.04 -12.65 8.80
CA ASP A 487 -6.84 -13.61 9.56
C ASP A 487 -6.03 -14.18 10.72
N ARG A 488 -4.72 -14.44 10.51
CA ARG A 488 -3.77 -14.84 11.54
C ARG A 488 -2.36 -14.32 11.31
N VAL A 489 -1.67 -13.98 12.40
CA VAL A 489 -0.30 -13.45 12.39
C VAL A 489 0.69 -14.53 12.84
N ILE A 490 1.86 -14.59 12.21
CA ILE A 490 2.84 -15.65 12.50
C ILE A 490 3.45 -15.47 13.90
N GLU A 491 3.59 -14.23 14.36
CA GLU A 491 4.30 -13.85 15.59
C GLU A 491 3.43 -13.74 16.86
N GLU A 492 2.17 -14.19 16.83
CA GLU A 492 1.20 -14.03 17.93
C GLU A 492 1.73 -14.46 19.30
N ARG A 493 2.45 -15.59 19.36
CA ARG A 493 2.96 -16.13 20.63
C ARG A 493 4.01 -15.24 21.28
N SER A 494 4.78 -14.48 20.48
CA SER A 494 5.71 -13.51 21.03
C SER A 494 4.98 -12.27 21.54
N TYR A 495 3.94 -11.83 20.82
CA TYR A 495 3.13 -10.69 21.25
C TYR A 495 2.50 -10.94 22.62
N LEU A 496 2.02 -12.16 22.88
CA LEU A 496 1.51 -12.57 24.19
C LEU A 496 2.51 -12.37 25.33
N LYS A 497 3.77 -12.80 25.14
CA LYS A 497 4.82 -12.66 26.15
C LYS A 497 5.12 -11.19 26.44
N GLU A 498 5.20 -10.37 25.39
CA GLU A 498 5.45 -8.93 25.51
C GLU A 498 4.26 -8.19 26.18
N ILE A 499 3.00 -8.49 25.81
CA ILE A 499 1.80 -7.90 26.43
C ILE A 499 1.70 -8.26 27.91
N SER A 500 2.11 -9.48 28.26
CA SER A 500 2.18 -9.96 29.65
C SER A 500 3.29 -9.29 30.46
N GLY A 501 4.11 -8.44 29.84
CA GLY A 501 5.19 -7.70 30.49
C GLY A 501 6.46 -8.52 30.70
N GLU A 502 6.65 -9.62 29.98
CA GLU A 502 7.97 -10.26 29.90
C GLU A 502 8.92 -9.37 29.10
N PRO A 503 10.21 -9.28 29.50
CA PRO A 503 11.17 -8.48 28.77
C PRO A 503 11.26 -8.97 27.33
N LYS A 504 11.20 -8.04 26.39
CA LYS A 504 11.31 -8.30 24.96
C LYS A 504 12.55 -9.15 24.68
N THR A 505 12.34 -10.44 24.42
CA THR A 505 13.39 -11.25 23.82
C THR A 505 13.61 -10.71 22.42
N PRO A 506 14.87 -10.48 21.98
CA PRO A 506 15.12 -10.16 20.59
C PRO A 506 14.68 -11.37 19.78
N GLU A 507 13.47 -11.35 19.24
CA GLU A 507 13.02 -12.37 18.30
C GLU A 507 14.02 -12.40 17.17
N ASN A 508 14.76 -13.50 17.06
CA ASN A 508 15.62 -13.71 15.93
C ASN A 508 14.68 -14.01 14.76
N THR A 509 14.49 -13.06 13.85
CA THR A 509 13.70 -13.27 12.63
C THR A 509 14.21 -14.50 11.85
N ALA A 510 15.49 -14.87 12.03
CA ALA A 510 16.06 -16.13 11.54
C ALA A 510 15.49 -17.39 12.21
N GLU A 511 15.09 -17.36 13.49
CA GLU A 511 14.47 -18.49 14.19
C GLU A 511 13.03 -18.73 13.72
N ILE A 512 12.27 -17.67 13.47
CA ILE A 512 10.93 -17.76 12.87
C ILE A 512 11.06 -18.44 11.49
N ILE A 513 11.98 -17.99 10.63
CA ILE A 513 12.19 -18.60 9.30
C ILE A 513 12.70 -20.05 9.37
N LYS A 514 13.48 -20.41 10.40
CA LYS A 514 13.99 -21.78 10.60
C LYS A 514 12.95 -22.76 11.11
N THR A 515 11.84 -22.26 11.68
CA THR A 515 10.84 -23.14 12.29
C THR A 515 9.93 -23.73 11.21
N GLY A 516 10.29 -24.91 10.70
CA GLY A 516 9.52 -25.64 9.67
C GLY A 516 8.07 -26.00 10.08
N SER A 517 7.67 -25.80 11.33
CA SER A 517 6.26 -25.93 11.74
C SER A 517 5.36 -24.81 11.20
N ILE A 518 5.91 -23.62 10.92
CA ILE A 518 5.16 -22.50 10.32
C ILE A 518 4.70 -22.86 8.91
N LEU A 519 5.51 -23.63 8.16
CA LEU A 519 5.17 -24.09 6.81
C LEU A 519 4.06 -25.15 6.79
N ARG A 520 3.70 -25.72 7.94
CA ARG A 520 2.64 -26.74 8.07
C ARG A 520 1.28 -26.17 8.47
N LYS A 521 1.23 -24.89 8.86
CA LYS A 521 -0.01 -24.21 9.25
C LYS A 521 -0.49 -23.29 8.14
N ARG A 522 -1.82 -23.20 7.99
CA ARG A 522 -2.47 -22.19 7.17
C ARG A 522 -2.88 -21.02 8.05
N TYR A 523 -2.39 -19.83 7.71
CA TYR A 523 -2.60 -18.60 8.49
C TYR A 523 -3.78 -17.76 7.97
N GLY A 524 -4.69 -18.39 7.21
CA GLY A 524 -5.82 -17.70 6.61
C GLY A 524 -5.39 -16.74 5.51
N ARG A 525 -6.19 -15.70 5.27
CA ARG A 525 -5.96 -14.70 4.23
C ARG A 525 -5.27 -13.46 4.76
N VAL A 526 -4.58 -12.79 3.84
CA VAL A 526 -4.00 -11.45 4.06
C VAL A 526 -4.81 -10.44 3.26
N TYR A 527 -5.10 -9.29 3.86
CA TYR A 527 -5.89 -8.22 3.27
C TYR A 527 -5.03 -6.96 3.14
N LEU A 528 -5.04 -6.35 1.96
CA LEU A 528 -4.38 -5.08 1.69
C LEU A 528 -5.40 -4.09 1.15
N ASN A 529 -5.64 -3.03 1.91
CA ASN A 529 -6.49 -1.91 1.50
C ASN A 529 -5.68 -0.61 1.47
N ILE A 530 -5.97 0.25 0.51
CA ILE A 530 -5.30 1.54 0.34
C ILE A 530 -6.28 2.65 0.72
N GLY A 531 -5.86 3.54 1.60
CA GLY A 531 -6.62 4.71 2.05
C GLY A 531 -6.60 5.85 1.03
N GLU A 532 -7.40 6.89 1.29
CA GLU A 532 -7.40 8.06 0.43
C GLU A 532 -6.03 8.78 0.47
N PRO A 533 -5.40 9.02 -0.69
CA PRO A 533 -4.11 9.69 -0.76
C PRO A 533 -4.17 11.13 -0.26
N ILE A 534 -3.23 11.51 0.61
CA ILE A 534 -3.07 12.89 1.06
C ILE A 534 -2.03 13.58 0.19
N ILE A 535 -2.47 14.52 -0.65
CA ILE A 535 -1.58 15.34 -1.47
C ILE A 535 -0.94 16.41 -0.58
N MET A 536 0.35 16.29 -0.32
CA MET A 536 1.00 17.05 0.76
C MET A 536 1.00 18.56 0.49
N LYS A 537 1.22 18.99 -0.76
CA LYS A 537 1.20 20.43 -1.10
C LYS A 537 -0.17 21.05 -0.86
N ASP A 538 -1.24 20.38 -1.28
CA ASP A 538 -2.61 20.86 -1.11
C ASP A 538 -2.99 20.89 0.38
N TYR A 539 -2.57 19.85 1.12
CA TYR A 539 -2.77 19.77 2.56
C TYR A 539 -2.06 20.90 3.33
N LEU A 540 -0.81 21.20 2.97
CA LEU A 540 -0.03 22.28 3.59
C LEU A 540 -0.59 23.66 3.21
N ALA A 541 -1.07 23.84 1.99
CA ALA A 541 -1.70 25.08 1.53
C ALA A 541 -3.05 25.36 2.21
N ALA A 542 -3.75 24.31 2.67
CA ALA A 542 -5.01 24.42 3.41
C ALA A 542 -4.83 24.76 4.91
N GLN A 543 -3.59 24.82 5.42
CA GLN A 543 -3.36 25.23 6.81
C GLN A 543 -3.47 26.74 6.96
N GLU A 544 -3.97 27.20 8.11
CA GLU A 544 -4.17 28.63 8.40
C GLU A 544 -2.88 29.45 8.36
N LYS A 545 -1.76 28.83 8.73
CA LYS A 545 -0.42 29.43 8.67
C LYS A 545 0.44 28.70 7.66
N HIS A 546 1.25 29.45 6.93
CA HIS A 546 2.31 28.86 6.11
C HIS A 546 3.43 28.31 6.99
N ILE A 547 4.03 27.20 6.57
CA ILE A 547 5.00 26.46 7.38
C ILE A 547 6.28 27.28 7.65
N GLU A 548 6.62 28.19 6.74
CA GLU A 548 7.73 29.13 6.86
C GLU A 548 7.54 30.13 8.01
N GLN A 549 6.28 30.44 8.35
CA GLN A 549 5.90 31.39 9.40
C GLN A 549 5.68 30.71 10.76
N MET A 550 5.64 29.37 10.80
CA MET A 550 5.43 28.61 12.03
C MET A 550 6.69 28.55 12.88
N THR A 551 6.51 28.65 14.20
CA THR A 551 7.52 28.31 15.20
C THR A 551 7.84 26.79 15.18
N LEU A 552 8.94 26.39 15.83
CA LEU A 552 9.31 24.98 15.94
C LEU A 552 8.21 24.12 16.58
N ASP A 553 7.54 24.64 17.62
CA ASP A 553 6.48 23.92 18.33
C ASP A 553 5.20 23.80 17.49
N GLU A 554 4.84 24.85 16.76
CA GLU A 554 3.73 24.81 15.79
C GLU A 554 4.00 23.79 14.68
N ARG A 555 5.23 23.73 14.15
CA ARG A 555 5.63 22.72 13.16
C ARG A 555 5.55 21.30 13.71
N GLN A 556 6.00 21.08 14.94
CA GLN A 556 5.87 19.78 15.61
C GLN A 556 4.39 19.41 15.81
N GLY A 557 3.54 20.38 16.18
CA GLY A 557 2.09 20.21 16.25
C GLY A 557 1.49 19.79 14.91
N LEU A 558 1.89 20.44 13.82
CA LEU A 558 1.46 20.09 12.48
C LEU A 558 1.91 18.67 12.06
N TYR A 559 3.16 18.29 12.35
CA TYR A 559 3.64 16.93 12.05
C TYR A 559 2.86 15.85 12.83
N ARG A 560 2.51 16.14 14.10
CA ARG A 560 1.63 15.28 14.87
C ARG A 560 0.25 15.17 14.21
N LYS A 561 -0.37 16.30 13.87
CA LYS A 561 -1.68 16.36 13.19
C LYS A 561 -1.69 15.52 11.91
N ILE A 562 -0.71 15.71 11.02
CA ILE A 562 -0.57 14.92 9.78
C ILE A 562 -0.45 13.43 10.09
N GLY A 563 0.38 13.07 11.08
CA GLY A 563 0.52 11.68 11.51
C GLY A 563 -0.79 11.06 12.00
N TYR A 564 -1.58 11.80 12.78
CA TYR A 564 -2.91 11.36 13.22
C TYR A 564 -3.87 11.19 12.05
N GLU A 565 -3.92 12.15 11.11
CA GLU A 565 -4.79 12.05 9.94
C GLU A 565 -4.44 10.84 9.07
N ILE A 566 -3.14 10.54 8.86
CA ILE A 566 -2.73 9.34 8.14
C ILE A 566 -3.23 8.07 8.84
N VAL A 567 -3.07 7.98 10.17
CA VAL A 567 -3.54 6.81 10.94
C VAL A 567 -5.07 6.69 10.90
N LEU A 568 -5.78 7.82 10.92
CA LEU A 568 -7.23 7.85 10.76
C LEU A 568 -7.66 7.30 9.40
N GLU A 569 -6.98 7.69 8.31
CA GLU A 569 -7.24 7.15 6.97
C GLU A 569 -6.97 5.64 6.89
N ILE A 570 -5.94 5.13 7.59
CA ILE A 570 -5.71 3.69 7.72
C ILE A 570 -6.88 3.00 8.44
N ASN A 571 -7.39 3.60 9.53
CA ASN A 571 -8.53 3.06 10.27
C ASN A 571 -9.80 3.01 9.42
N LYS A 572 -10.07 4.03 8.60
CA LYS A 572 -11.24 4.06 7.70
C LYS A 572 -11.26 2.91 6.70
N VAL A 573 -10.10 2.49 6.20
CA VAL A 573 -9.99 1.37 5.25
C VAL A 573 -9.64 0.03 5.89
N SER A 574 -9.60 -0.05 7.22
CA SER A 574 -9.39 -1.30 7.93
C SER A 574 -10.56 -2.26 7.71
N LEU A 575 -10.27 -3.56 7.73
CA LEU A 575 -11.20 -4.61 7.38
C LEU A 575 -11.50 -5.51 8.58
N VAL A 576 -12.77 -5.85 8.76
CA VAL A 576 -13.23 -6.81 9.77
C VAL A 576 -13.13 -8.22 9.22
N THR A 577 -12.55 -9.13 9.99
CA THR A 577 -12.46 -10.57 9.67
C THR A 577 -13.37 -11.39 10.60
N PRO A 578 -13.76 -12.62 10.21
CA PRO A 578 -14.49 -13.51 11.11
C PRO A 578 -13.72 -13.77 12.41
N PHE A 579 -12.40 -13.92 12.34
CA PHE A 579 -11.53 -14.14 13.51
C PHE A 579 -11.57 -12.99 14.51
N SER A 580 -11.46 -11.74 14.03
CA SER A 580 -11.52 -10.58 14.91
C SER A 580 -12.89 -10.38 15.53
N LEU A 581 -13.96 -10.67 14.79
CA LEU A 581 -15.33 -10.54 15.28
C LEU A 581 -15.69 -11.65 16.29
N VAL A 582 -15.33 -12.92 16.02
CA VAL A 582 -15.50 -14.02 16.98
C VAL A 582 -14.73 -13.73 18.28
N ALA A 583 -13.50 -13.27 18.18
CA ALA A 583 -12.71 -12.88 19.36
C ALA A 583 -13.38 -11.75 20.15
N ALA A 584 -13.96 -10.76 19.46
CA ALA A 584 -14.69 -9.67 20.10
C ALA A 584 -15.96 -10.15 20.82
N VAL A 585 -16.70 -11.10 20.23
CA VAL A 585 -17.89 -11.70 20.85
C VAL A 585 -17.52 -12.46 22.11
N ILE A 586 -16.51 -13.34 22.04
CA ILE A 586 -16.09 -14.16 23.21
C ILE A 586 -15.58 -13.28 24.36
N LEU A 587 -14.86 -12.20 24.05
CA LEU A 587 -14.33 -11.27 25.05
C LEU A 587 -15.29 -10.14 25.43
N SER A 588 -16.50 -10.11 24.88
CA SER A 588 -17.53 -9.14 25.25
C SER A 588 -18.10 -9.41 26.66
N HIS A 589 -17.86 -10.59 27.23
CA HIS A 589 -18.29 -10.95 28.58
C HIS A 589 -17.18 -11.60 29.42
N ASP A 590 -17.46 -11.74 30.71
CA ASP A 590 -16.62 -12.32 31.75
C ASP A 590 -17.00 -13.77 32.12
N ARG A 591 -18.05 -14.33 31.51
CA ARG A 591 -18.43 -15.75 31.67
C ARG A 591 -17.31 -16.69 31.19
N ARG A 592 -17.23 -17.88 31.80
CA ARG A 592 -16.26 -18.93 31.46
C ARG A 592 -16.46 -19.55 30.07
N GLY A 593 -17.67 -19.50 29.56
CA GLY A 593 -18.01 -19.98 28.21
C GLY A 593 -19.28 -19.34 27.65
N ILE A 594 -19.56 -19.67 26.40
CA ILE A 594 -20.69 -19.19 25.60
C ILE A 594 -21.24 -20.34 24.74
N SER A 595 -22.57 -20.48 24.65
CA SER A 595 -23.19 -21.46 23.76
C SER A 595 -23.04 -21.02 22.29
N HIS A 596 -23.15 -21.96 21.36
CA HIS A 596 -23.10 -21.64 19.93
C HIS A 596 -24.19 -20.67 19.49
N ASP A 597 -25.40 -20.81 20.05
CA ASP A 597 -26.53 -19.94 19.75
C ASP A 597 -26.31 -18.52 20.29
N ASP A 598 -25.88 -18.38 21.55
CA ASP A 598 -25.54 -17.08 22.14
C ASP A 598 -24.41 -16.40 21.35
N LEU A 599 -23.38 -17.16 20.93
CA LEU A 599 -22.27 -16.64 20.14
C LEU A 599 -22.78 -16.12 18.80
N SER A 600 -23.63 -16.88 18.11
CA SER A 600 -24.18 -16.51 16.81
C SER A 600 -25.10 -15.29 16.92
N ASP A 601 -25.92 -15.20 17.96
CA ASP A 601 -26.80 -14.07 18.23
C ASP A 601 -26.03 -12.77 18.47
N VAL A 602 -25.01 -12.80 19.35
CA VAL A 602 -24.19 -11.61 19.63
C VAL A 602 -23.36 -11.23 18.42
N PHE A 603 -22.81 -12.21 17.70
CA PHE A 603 -22.10 -11.98 16.45
C PHE A 603 -22.97 -11.26 15.43
N ASN A 604 -24.22 -11.68 15.28
CA ASN A 604 -25.18 -11.03 14.39
C ASN A 604 -25.43 -9.58 14.79
N GLU A 605 -25.63 -9.29 16.07
CA GLU A 605 -25.81 -7.90 16.54
C GLU A 605 -24.58 -7.01 16.26
N PHE A 606 -23.38 -7.55 16.42
CA PHE A 606 -22.16 -6.82 16.11
C PHE A 606 -21.99 -6.62 14.59
N TYR A 607 -22.33 -7.63 13.79
CA TYR A 607 -22.30 -7.58 12.34
C TYR A 607 -23.27 -6.53 11.79
N GLU A 608 -24.52 -6.50 12.26
CA GLU A 608 -25.54 -5.52 11.83
C GLU A 608 -25.08 -4.08 12.09
N TYR A 609 -24.45 -3.82 13.24
CA TYR A 609 -23.87 -2.50 13.53
C TYR A 609 -22.75 -2.13 12.55
N LEU A 610 -21.86 -3.07 12.22
CA LEU A 610 -20.77 -2.84 11.26
C LEU A 610 -21.29 -2.59 9.84
N VAL A 611 -22.37 -3.28 9.43
CA VAL A 611 -23.04 -3.07 8.15
C VAL A 611 -23.67 -1.67 8.09
N MET A 612 -24.37 -1.24 9.14
CA MET A 612 -24.93 0.12 9.22
C MET A 612 -23.82 1.17 9.07
N ARG A 613 -22.69 0.96 9.75
CA ARG A 613 -21.51 1.84 9.69
C ARG A 613 -20.77 1.80 8.34
N LYS A 614 -21.20 0.95 7.39
CA LYS A 614 -20.61 0.75 6.06
C LYS A 614 -19.12 0.36 6.13
N VAL A 615 -18.75 -0.45 7.12
CA VAL A 615 -17.38 -0.92 7.31
C VAL A 615 -17.01 -1.95 6.24
N LYS A 616 -15.74 -1.96 5.80
CA LYS A 616 -15.23 -3.00 4.90
C LYS A 616 -15.19 -4.37 5.62
N LEU A 617 -15.91 -5.35 5.08
CA LEU A 617 -15.99 -6.71 5.61
C LEU A 617 -15.22 -7.69 4.70
N ALA A 618 -14.61 -8.73 5.29
CA ALA A 618 -14.01 -9.82 4.53
C ALA A 618 -15.02 -10.49 3.59
N ALA A 619 -14.60 -10.88 2.39
CA ALA A 619 -15.46 -11.59 1.43
C ALA A 619 -15.99 -12.93 1.97
N THR A 620 -15.35 -13.50 3.01
CA THR A 620 -15.80 -14.71 3.70
C THR A 620 -17.15 -14.55 4.40
N PHE A 621 -17.55 -13.32 4.75
CA PHE A 621 -18.87 -13.03 5.32
C PHE A 621 -20.03 -13.32 4.35
N ALA A 622 -19.77 -13.55 3.06
CA ALA A 622 -20.79 -14.03 2.11
C ALA A 622 -21.42 -15.37 2.55
N GLN A 623 -20.67 -16.21 3.27
CA GLN A 623 -21.17 -17.41 3.94
C GLN A 623 -20.95 -17.26 5.45
N LYS A 624 -21.71 -16.35 6.07
CA LYS A 624 -21.54 -15.90 7.46
C LYS A 624 -21.47 -17.05 8.45
N ASP A 625 -22.45 -17.95 8.47
CA ASP A 625 -22.54 -19.02 9.48
C ASP A 625 -21.36 -19.98 9.38
N LYS A 626 -20.96 -20.31 8.14
CA LYS A 626 -19.75 -21.10 7.88
C LYS A 626 -18.49 -20.35 8.34
N ALA A 627 -18.39 -19.05 8.10
CA ALA A 627 -17.24 -18.25 8.50
C ALA A 627 -17.07 -18.19 10.03
N ILE A 628 -18.16 -18.16 10.79
CA ILE A 628 -18.15 -18.26 12.26
C ILE A 628 -17.58 -19.62 12.68
N ILE A 629 -18.15 -20.70 12.15
CA ILE A 629 -17.76 -22.07 12.47
C ILE A 629 -16.28 -22.31 12.12
N ASP A 630 -15.84 -21.87 10.94
CA ASP A 630 -14.45 -22.01 10.49
C ASP A 630 -13.48 -21.27 11.42
N ALA A 631 -13.80 -20.04 11.82
CA ALA A 631 -12.96 -19.26 12.74
C ALA A 631 -12.87 -19.91 14.13
N VAL A 632 -14.01 -20.37 14.68
CA VAL A 632 -14.05 -21.06 15.97
C VAL A 632 -13.28 -22.38 15.92
N ASN A 633 -13.46 -23.18 14.87
CA ASN A 633 -12.75 -24.45 14.69
C ASN A 633 -11.23 -24.26 14.63
N VAL A 634 -10.76 -23.19 13.97
CA VAL A 634 -9.32 -22.87 13.95
C VAL A 634 -8.80 -22.53 15.35
N PHE A 635 -9.54 -21.73 16.14
CA PHE A 635 -9.17 -21.46 17.53
C PHE A 635 -9.19 -22.72 18.40
N ILE A 636 -10.09 -23.67 18.15
CA ILE A 636 -10.12 -24.99 18.82
C ILE A 636 -8.89 -25.82 18.44
N GLN A 637 -8.56 -25.90 17.14
CA GLN A 637 -7.40 -26.65 16.64
C GLN A 637 -6.08 -26.14 17.21
N ASP A 638 -5.99 -24.84 17.52
CA ASP A 638 -4.81 -24.25 18.16
C ASP A 638 -4.79 -24.37 19.68
N GLY A 639 -5.81 -24.98 20.29
CA GLY A 639 -5.93 -25.16 21.74
C GLY A 639 -6.24 -23.86 22.49
N ILE A 640 -6.83 -22.87 21.80
CA ILE A 640 -7.14 -21.56 22.35
C ILE A 640 -8.51 -21.60 23.03
N ILE A 641 -9.48 -22.18 22.33
CA ILE A 641 -10.84 -22.44 22.81
C ILE A 641 -11.01 -23.94 23.00
N SER A 642 -11.68 -24.33 24.08
CA SER A 642 -12.11 -25.71 24.31
C SER A 642 -13.59 -25.85 23.96
N LYS A 643 -13.93 -26.91 23.21
CA LYS A 643 -15.32 -27.27 22.91
C LYS A 643 -15.78 -28.31 23.93
N VAL A 644 -16.90 -28.04 24.60
CA VAL A 644 -17.58 -28.99 25.47
C VAL A 644 -18.87 -29.39 24.77
N GLU A 645 -18.99 -30.66 24.43
CA GLU A 645 -20.18 -31.26 23.83
C GLU A 645 -20.84 -32.16 24.87
N THR A 646 -22.17 -32.15 24.93
CA THR A 646 -22.95 -33.09 25.74
C THR A 646 -22.93 -34.46 25.05
N GLU A 647 -22.73 -35.54 25.81
CA GLU A 647 -22.77 -36.92 25.26
C GLU A 647 -24.15 -37.23 24.67
N GLU A 648 -24.17 -37.96 23.54
CA GLU A 648 -25.34 -38.23 22.67
C GLU A 648 -26.53 -38.95 23.35
N ASP A 649 -26.39 -39.40 24.61
CA ASP A 649 -27.35 -40.30 25.27
C ASP A 649 -28.44 -39.61 26.13
N GLN A 650 -28.56 -38.27 26.13
CA GLN A 650 -29.64 -37.58 26.85
C GLN A 650 -30.27 -36.44 26.03
N LEU A 651 -31.44 -36.77 25.44
CA LEU A 651 -32.42 -35.89 24.76
C LEU A 651 -31.95 -35.31 23.41
N GLU A 652 -32.55 -35.81 22.32
CA GLU A 652 -32.33 -35.43 20.90
C GLU A 652 -32.55 -33.93 20.58
N ASP A 653 -33.01 -33.11 21.54
CA ASP A 653 -33.43 -31.71 21.31
C ASP A 653 -32.48 -30.62 21.86
N MET A 654 -31.39 -30.96 22.57
CA MET A 654 -30.40 -29.95 23.03
C MET A 654 -28.94 -30.42 22.94
N LEU A 655 -28.38 -30.44 21.73
CA LEU A 655 -26.93 -30.44 21.54
C LEU A 655 -26.36 -29.05 21.86
N ASP A 656 -26.31 -28.69 23.14
CA ASP A 656 -25.73 -27.42 23.59
C ASP A 656 -24.20 -27.45 23.50
N VAL A 657 -23.67 -27.04 22.34
CA VAL A 657 -22.23 -26.84 22.16
C VAL A 657 -21.81 -25.60 22.94
N VAL A 658 -20.95 -25.79 23.95
CA VAL A 658 -20.40 -24.68 24.75
C VAL A 658 -18.92 -24.49 24.44
N TYR A 659 -18.56 -23.26 24.09
CA TYR A 659 -17.17 -22.85 23.90
C TYR A 659 -16.63 -22.25 25.19
N SER A 660 -15.58 -22.84 25.75
CA SER A 660 -14.89 -22.39 26.97
C SER A 660 -13.52 -21.83 26.64
N LEU A 661 -13.11 -20.79 27.37
CA LEU A 661 -11.83 -20.11 27.17
C LEU A 661 -11.01 -20.10 28.46
N ALA A 662 -9.78 -20.60 28.41
CA ALA A 662 -8.85 -20.52 29.52
C ALA A 662 -8.29 -19.09 29.69
N ASP A 663 -8.05 -18.67 30.94
CA ASP A 663 -7.61 -17.31 31.27
C ASP A 663 -6.35 -16.86 30.52
N GLU A 664 -5.37 -17.75 30.39
CA GLU A 664 -4.10 -17.49 29.69
C GLU A 664 -4.29 -17.17 28.20
N ASN A 665 -5.32 -17.75 27.59
CA ASN A 665 -5.66 -17.58 26.18
C ASN A 665 -6.54 -16.34 25.93
N ARG A 666 -7.07 -15.68 26.97
CA ARG A 666 -7.86 -14.45 26.80
C ARG A 666 -7.04 -13.31 26.18
N LEU A 667 -5.78 -13.17 26.59
CA LEU A 667 -4.86 -12.19 26.00
C LEU A 667 -4.57 -12.44 24.51
N TYR A 668 -4.73 -13.68 24.05
CA TYR A 668 -4.55 -14.02 22.63
C TYR A 668 -5.71 -13.47 21.81
N LEU A 669 -6.95 -13.74 22.25
CA LEU A 669 -8.13 -13.20 21.57
C LEU A 669 -8.21 -11.67 21.70
N GLU A 670 -7.61 -11.07 22.73
CA GLU A 670 -7.59 -9.61 22.90
C GLU A 670 -6.86 -8.92 21.73
N TYR A 671 -5.78 -9.51 21.22
CA TYR A 671 -5.10 -9.02 20.01
C TYR A 671 -6.06 -8.90 18.82
N TYR A 672 -6.88 -9.93 18.62
CA TYR A 672 -7.83 -10.02 17.52
C TYR A 672 -9.03 -9.08 17.70
N LYS A 673 -9.60 -9.01 18.91
CA LYS A 673 -10.65 -8.06 19.26
C LYS A 673 -10.21 -6.62 18.96
N ASN A 674 -8.98 -6.28 19.33
CA ASN A 674 -8.45 -4.93 19.17
C ASN A 674 -8.27 -4.49 17.71
N ASN A 675 -8.21 -5.43 16.76
CA ASN A 675 -8.15 -5.09 15.34
C ASN A 675 -9.44 -4.45 14.80
N VAL A 676 -10.57 -4.59 15.51
CA VAL A 676 -11.89 -4.09 15.09
C VAL A 676 -12.56 -3.19 16.12
N LEU A 677 -11.98 -3.09 17.31
CA LEU A 677 -12.58 -2.39 18.45
C LEU A 677 -12.85 -0.91 18.16
N HIS A 678 -12.02 -0.24 17.35
CA HIS A 678 -12.18 1.17 16.98
C HIS A 678 -13.51 1.47 16.27
N PHE A 679 -14.12 0.50 15.58
CA PHE A 679 -15.46 0.67 15.00
C PHE A 679 -16.57 0.71 16.06
N PHE A 680 -16.37 0.03 17.18
CA PHE A 680 -17.35 -0.11 18.25
C PHE A 680 -17.23 0.93 19.36
N VAL A 681 -16.11 1.67 19.45
CA VAL A 681 -15.81 2.59 20.57
C VAL A 681 -17.00 3.49 20.93
N ALA A 682 -17.58 4.19 19.95
CA ALA A 682 -18.69 5.11 20.21
C ALA A 682 -19.92 4.40 20.80
N LEU A 683 -20.30 3.25 20.23
CA LEU A 683 -21.41 2.43 20.73
C LEU A 683 -21.10 1.84 22.11
N SER A 684 -19.87 1.39 22.35
CA SER A 684 -19.42 0.86 23.63
C SER A 684 -19.46 1.92 24.73
N PHE A 685 -19.18 3.19 24.43
CA PHE A 685 -19.26 4.29 25.40
C PHE A 685 -20.71 4.57 25.81
N VAL A 686 -21.61 4.70 24.83
CA VAL A 686 -23.04 4.88 25.10
C VAL A 686 -23.60 3.68 25.88
N ALA A 687 -23.28 2.45 25.44
CA ALA A 687 -23.70 1.24 26.12
C ALA A 687 -23.16 1.16 27.56
N THR A 688 -21.92 1.56 27.81
CA THR A 688 -21.34 1.57 29.15
C THR A 688 -22.05 2.57 30.07
N SER A 689 -22.34 3.78 29.58
CA SER A 689 -23.11 4.76 30.35
C SER A 689 -24.49 4.21 30.71
N MET A 690 -25.21 3.64 29.73
CA MET A 690 -26.56 3.09 29.92
C MET A 690 -26.59 1.88 30.86
N MET A 691 -25.67 0.94 30.72
CA MET A 691 -25.65 -0.31 31.50
C MET A 691 -25.28 -0.13 32.98
N LYS A 692 -24.55 0.95 33.30
CA LYS A 692 -24.06 1.24 34.65
C LYS A 692 -24.94 2.21 35.43
N SER A 693 -26.04 2.65 34.84
CA SER A 693 -27.10 3.34 35.57
C SER A 693 -27.99 2.35 36.30
N ASN A 694 -28.41 2.75 37.51
CA ASN A 694 -29.37 2.00 38.32
C ASN A 694 -30.80 2.10 37.76
N GLU A 695 -31.05 3.15 36.97
CA GLU A 695 -32.35 3.41 36.33
C GLU A 695 -32.29 3.02 34.84
N ASP A 696 -33.38 2.43 34.34
CA ASP A 696 -33.56 2.09 32.92
C ASP A 696 -33.83 3.33 32.05
N ILE A 697 -34.05 4.50 32.68
CA ILE A 697 -34.32 5.78 32.02
C ILE A 697 -33.14 6.72 32.30
N MET A 698 -32.64 7.40 31.28
CA MET A 698 -31.49 8.30 31.40
C MET A 698 -31.60 9.55 30.53
N SER A 699 -31.24 10.70 31.10
CA SER A 699 -31.14 11.95 30.35
C SER A 699 -30.03 11.89 29.29
N LEU A 700 -30.27 12.43 28.10
CA LEU A 700 -29.26 12.55 27.04
C LEU A 700 -28.01 13.32 27.51
N GLY A 701 -28.19 14.35 28.35
CA GLY A 701 -27.07 15.12 28.90
C GLY A 701 -26.08 14.28 29.72
N LYS A 702 -26.58 13.30 30.49
CA LYS A 702 -25.72 12.36 31.24
C LYS A 702 -24.97 11.39 30.32
N ILE A 703 -25.63 10.84 29.30
CA ILE A 703 -24.99 9.98 28.30
C ILE A 703 -23.85 10.75 27.62
N MET A 704 -24.11 11.99 27.22
CA MET A 704 -23.11 12.87 26.60
C MET A 704 -21.93 13.17 27.55
N ALA A 705 -22.21 13.44 28.83
CA ALA A 705 -21.18 13.72 29.81
C ALA A 705 -20.28 12.50 30.10
N ASP A 706 -20.85 11.30 30.11
CA ASP A 706 -20.09 10.05 30.26
C ASP A 706 -19.33 9.69 28.98
N TYR A 707 -19.91 9.93 27.80
CA TYR A 707 -19.25 9.77 26.51
C TYR A 707 -17.98 10.61 26.42
N LYS A 708 -18.08 11.92 26.69
CA LYS A 708 -16.94 12.85 26.70
C LYS A 708 -15.88 12.44 27.70
N PHE A 709 -16.30 11.95 28.86
CA PHE A 709 -15.37 11.44 29.88
C PHE A 709 -14.61 10.20 29.42
N LEU A 710 -15.31 9.21 28.85
CA LEU A 710 -14.69 7.98 28.33
C LEU A 710 -13.76 8.26 27.16
N LYS A 711 -14.16 9.16 26.24
CA LYS A 711 -13.32 9.63 25.12
C LYS A 711 -12.04 10.27 25.62
N LYS A 712 -12.12 11.14 26.63
CA LYS A 712 -10.94 11.75 27.27
C LYS A 712 -10.07 10.71 27.99
N LEU A 713 -10.67 9.80 28.75
CA LEU A 713 -9.97 8.75 29.52
C LEU A 713 -9.15 7.83 28.60
N LEU A 714 -9.73 7.43 27.47
CA LEU A 714 -9.18 6.44 26.55
C LEU A 714 -8.53 7.07 25.30
N TRP A 715 -8.21 8.37 25.34
CA TRP A 715 -7.54 9.10 24.25
C TRP A 715 -6.19 8.49 23.85
N ASN A 716 -5.46 7.92 24.81
CA ASN A 716 -4.20 7.25 24.56
C ASN A 716 -4.36 5.79 24.09
N GLU A 717 -5.60 5.27 24.05
CA GLU A 717 -5.91 3.89 23.61
C GLU A 717 -6.46 3.85 22.18
N PHE A 718 -7.22 4.86 21.77
CA PHE A 718 -7.90 4.91 20.47
C PHE A 718 -7.61 6.20 19.72
N ILE A 719 -7.69 6.14 18.40
CA ILE A 719 -7.57 7.31 17.52
C ILE A 719 -8.99 7.81 17.23
N PHE A 720 -9.27 9.03 17.64
CA PHE A 720 -10.57 9.68 17.45
C PHE A 720 -10.51 10.67 16.27
N ASP A 721 -11.61 10.80 15.54
CA ASP A 721 -11.74 11.82 14.50
C ASP A 721 -12.16 13.15 15.13
N GLU A 722 -11.24 14.12 15.16
CA GLU A 722 -11.53 15.47 15.67
C GLU A 722 -12.46 16.28 14.76
N LYS A 723 -12.67 15.85 13.51
CA LYS A 723 -13.56 16.54 12.57
C LYS A 723 -15.03 16.18 12.79
N THR A 724 -15.32 15.11 13.52
CA THR A 724 -16.69 14.67 13.82
C THR A 724 -17.11 15.17 15.19
N ASP A 725 -18.26 15.83 15.28
CA ASP A 725 -18.80 16.28 16.56
C ASP A 725 -19.24 15.08 17.41
N ASP A 726 -18.97 15.15 18.72
CA ASP A 726 -19.40 14.15 19.70
C ASP A 726 -20.92 13.98 19.68
N VAL A 727 -21.66 15.07 19.43
CA VAL A 727 -23.12 15.07 19.36
C VAL A 727 -23.60 14.20 18.21
N ASP A 728 -23.01 14.34 17.02
CA ASP A 728 -23.35 13.55 15.84
C ASP A 728 -22.98 12.09 16.03
N GLU A 729 -21.81 11.78 16.61
CA GLU A 729 -21.42 10.40 16.92
C GLU A 729 -22.43 9.71 17.85
N VAL A 730 -22.83 10.38 18.93
CA VAL A 730 -23.80 9.84 19.89
C VAL A 730 -25.18 9.70 19.26
N ASN A 731 -25.65 10.69 18.51
CA ASN A 731 -26.95 10.64 17.84
C ASN A 731 -27.05 9.48 16.85
N ASN A 732 -26.02 9.27 16.02
CA ASN A 732 -25.96 8.13 15.10
C ASN A 732 -26.03 6.77 15.82
N VAL A 733 -25.38 6.68 16.99
CA VAL A 733 -25.44 5.48 17.84
C VAL A 733 -26.84 5.28 18.43
N LEU A 734 -27.46 6.34 18.92
CA LEU A 734 -28.82 6.28 19.48
C LEU A 734 -29.84 5.94 18.41
N GLU A 735 -29.70 6.47 17.20
CA GLU A 735 -30.56 6.13 16.07
C GLU A 735 -30.49 4.63 15.75
N TYR A 736 -29.28 4.06 15.71
CA TYR A 736 -29.11 2.61 15.55
C TYR A 736 -29.84 1.81 16.63
N LEU A 737 -29.63 2.18 17.90
CA LEU A 737 -30.25 1.50 19.03
C LEU A 737 -31.78 1.60 18.99
N PHE A 738 -32.31 2.73 18.54
CA PHE A 738 -33.75 2.95 18.37
C PHE A 738 -34.30 2.08 17.23
N GLN A 739 -33.65 2.06 16.06
CA GLN A 739 -34.04 1.21 14.92
C GLN A 739 -34.02 -0.29 15.28
N ARG A 740 -33.07 -0.72 16.11
CA ARG A 740 -32.99 -2.09 16.64
C ARG A 740 -33.95 -2.37 17.81
N LYS A 741 -34.82 -1.41 18.16
CA LYS A 741 -35.81 -1.49 19.25
C LYS A 741 -35.19 -1.80 20.62
N MET A 742 -33.94 -1.38 20.83
CA MET A 742 -33.24 -1.54 22.11
C MET A 742 -33.56 -0.40 23.08
N ILE A 743 -33.89 0.78 22.54
CA ILE A 743 -34.19 1.99 23.31
C ILE A 743 -35.45 2.68 22.78
N LYS A 744 -36.06 3.52 23.60
CA LYS A 744 -37.12 4.46 23.24
C LYS A 744 -36.76 5.85 23.76
N ALA A 745 -36.97 6.88 22.95
CA ALA A 745 -36.83 8.27 23.38
C ALA A 745 -38.16 8.79 23.97
N GLU A 746 -38.07 9.52 25.07
CA GLU A 746 -39.17 10.25 25.69
C GLU A 746 -38.74 11.70 25.91
N GLU A 747 -39.56 12.66 25.47
CA GLU A 747 -39.36 14.07 25.84
C GLU A 747 -40.01 14.34 27.20
N ARG A 748 -39.25 14.96 28.10
CA ARG A 748 -39.72 15.43 29.41
C ARG A 748 -39.42 16.93 29.55
N GLU A 749 -39.98 17.57 30.57
CA GLU A 749 -39.80 19.02 30.81
C GLU A 749 -38.31 19.43 30.88
N ASP A 750 -37.44 18.55 31.41
CA ASP A 750 -35.99 18.79 31.55
C ASP A 750 -35.14 18.33 30.34
N GLY A 751 -35.76 17.97 29.21
CA GLY A 751 -35.08 17.59 27.97
C GLY A 751 -35.34 16.13 27.51
N ALA A 752 -34.50 15.63 26.62
CA ALA A 752 -34.64 14.28 26.05
C ALA A 752 -34.13 13.19 27.00
N TRP A 753 -34.98 12.19 27.25
CA TRP A 753 -34.68 11.01 28.05
C TRP A 753 -34.74 9.74 27.20
N ILE A 754 -33.91 8.78 27.54
CA ILE A 754 -33.74 7.52 26.81
C ILE A 754 -34.03 6.38 27.76
N GLU A 755 -35.04 5.58 27.42
CA GLU A 755 -35.44 4.39 28.15
C GLU A 755 -34.94 3.12 27.45
N ILE A 756 -34.32 2.22 28.19
CA ILE A 756 -33.96 0.88 27.71
C ILE A 756 -35.21 0.00 27.72
N LYS A 757 -35.53 -0.63 26.58
CA LYS A 757 -36.73 -1.49 26.45
C LYS A 757 -36.39 -2.92 26.02
N GLY A 758 -37.29 -3.85 26.38
CA GLY A 758 -37.27 -5.23 25.90
C GLY A 758 -35.95 -5.95 26.18
N ARG A 759 -35.36 -6.58 25.15
CA ARG A 759 -34.05 -7.25 25.23
C ARG A 759 -32.85 -6.28 25.11
N GLY A 760 -33.08 -4.96 25.10
CA GLY A 760 -32.03 -3.94 24.96
C GLY A 760 -30.93 -4.07 26.01
N ARG A 761 -31.30 -4.25 27.28
CA ARG A 761 -30.33 -4.41 28.39
C ARG A 761 -29.42 -5.64 28.22
N MET A 762 -29.97 -6.75 27.70
CA MET A 762 -29.21 -7.97 27.43
C MET A 762 -28.20 -7.75 26.29
N LYS A 763 -28.61 -7.09 25.20
CA LYS A 763 -27.75 -6.84 24.04
C LYS A 763 -26.69 -5.76 24.31
N LEU A 764 -27.06 -4.66 24.97
CA LEU A 764 -26.16 -3.57 25.33
C LEU A 764 -25.02 -4.01 26.26
N LYS A 765 -25.26 -5.03 27.10
CA LYS A 765 -24.23 -5.61 27.97
C LYS A 765 -22.99 -6.05 27.19
N PHE A 766 -23.17 -6.67 26.02
CA PHE A 766 -22.04 -7.15 25.20
C PHE A 766 -21.26 -5.98 24.58
N PHE A 767 -21.93 -4.92 24.12
CA PHE A 767 -21.25 -3.71 23.63
C PHE A 767 -20.47 -2.99 24.74
N ALA A 768 -21.07 -2.79 25.91
CA ALA A 768 -20.38 -2.22 27.07
C ALA A 768 -19.16 -3.06 27.48
N GLY A 769 -19.31 -4.38 27.37
CA GLY A 769 -18.26 -5.33 27.66
C GLY A 769 -17.05 -5.27 26.72
N LEU A 770 -17.13 -4.67 25.54
CA LEU A 770 -15.96 -4.57 24.64
C LEU A 770 -14.83 -3.70 25.21
N ILE A 771 -15.15 -2.72 26.05
CA ILE A 771 -14.18 -1.78 26.62
C ILE A 771 -13.89 -1.99 28.11
N HIS A 772 -14.60 -2.91 28.76
CA HIS A 772 -14.56 -3.07 30.22
C HIS A 772 -13.13 -3.35 30.74
N ASN A 773 -12.34 -4.13 29.99
CA ASN A 773 -10.97 -4.44 30.38
C ASN A 773 -10.05 -3.20 30.47
N TYR A 774 -10.30 -2.19 29.64
CA TYR A 774 -9.57 -0.92 29.71
C TYR A 774 -9.90 -0.15 30.98
N LEU A 775 -11.18 -0.11 31.36
CA LEU A 775 -11.61 0.56 32.59
C LEU A 775 -11.00 -0.11 33.82
N GLU A 776 -10.93 -1.44 33.85
CA GLU A 776 -10.27 -2.19 34.91
C GLU A 776 -8.75 -1.91 34.93
N SER A 777 -8.07 -1.91 33.78
CA SER A 777 -6.66 -1.56 33.69
C SER A 777 -6.37 -0.17 34.28
N TYR A 778 -7.17 0.83 33.89
CA TYR A 778 -7.02 2.21 34.38
C TYR A 778 -7.31 2.31 35.87
N TRP A 779 -8.32 1.60 36.37
CA TRP A 779 -8.63 1.54 37.79
C TRP A 779 -7.50 0.93 38.62
N ILE A 780 -6.85 -0.13 38.13
CA ILE A 780 -5.66 -0.73 38.76
C ILE A 780 -4.52 0.30 38.86
N VAL A 781 -4.23 1.02 37.78
CA VAL A 781 -3.15 2.03 37.75
C VAL A 781 -3.44 3.17 38.72
N ILE A 782 -4.66 3.71 38.74
CA ILE A 782 -5.04 4.77 39.68
C ILE A 782 -4.93 4.30 41.14
N ARG A 783 -5.32 3.06 41.44
CA ARG A 783 -5.11 2.49 42.78
C ARG A 783 -3.63 2.26 43.11
N SER A 784 -2.77 2.09 42.11
CA SER A 784 -1.33 2.00 42.34
C SER A 784 -0.70 3.34 42.72
N CYS A 785 -1.34 4.48 42.41
CA CYS A 785 -0.85 5.81 42.78
C CYS A 785 -0.73 5.99 44.31
N TYR A 786 -1.45 5.19 45.12
CA TYR A 786 -1.25 5.16 46.57
C TYR A 786 0.18 4.75 46.99
N TYR A 787 0.92 4.00 46.16
CA TYR A 787 2.33 3.70 46.40
C TYR A 787 3.22 4.94 46.23
N LEU A 788 2.86 5.86 45.33
CA LEU A 788 3.58 7.11 45.09
C LEU A 788 3.35 8.16 46.19
N LYS A 789 2.34 7.97 47.06
CA LYS A 789 2.12 8.86 48.22
C LYS A 789 3.28 8.87 49.21
N LYS A 790 4.03 7.77 49.30
CA LYS A 790 5.06 7.54 50.34
C LYS A 790 6.48 7.77 49.85
N SER A 791 6.72 7.72 48.54
CA SER A 791 8.05 7.79 47.95
C SER A 791 7.99 8.09 46.46
N ILE A 792 9.04 8.71 45.94
CA ILE A 792 9.32 8.78 44.49
C ILE A 792 9.79 7.38 44.07
N ILE A 793 9.21 6.82 43.00
CA ILE A 793 9.48 5.43 42.56
C ILE A 793 9.99 5.43 41.11
N GLU A 794 10.98 4.58 40.81
CA GLU A 794 11.45 4.34 39.44
C GLU A 794 10.36 3.65 38.59
N GLU A 795 10.22 4.04 37.34
CA GLU A 795 9.27 3.47 36.37
C GLU A 795 9.21 1.94 36.40
N LYS A 796 10.37 1.26 36.34
CA LYS A 796 10.43 -0.20 36.33
C LYS A 796 9.92 -0.82 37.63
N GLU A 797 10.22 -0.20 38.75
CA GLU A 797 9.76 -0.67 40.06
C GLU A 797 8.25 -0.44 40.21
N TRP A 798 7.75 0.71 39.74
CA TRP A 798 6.33 1.02 39.77
C TRP A 798 5.51 0.08 38.88
N HIS A 799 6.00 -0.25 37.67
CA HIS A 799 5.39 -1.25 36.80
C HIS A 799 5.27 -2.63 37.47
N LYS A 800 6.30 -3.07 38.21
CA LYS A 800 6.24 -4.33 39.00
C LYS A 800 5.17 -4.25 40.09
N LYS A 801 5.06 -3.12 40.80
CA LYS A 801 4.04 -2.89 41.84
C LYS A 801 2.62 -2.88 41.26
N ILE A 802 2.41 -2.23 40.11
CA ILE A 802 1.13 -2.23 39.38
C ILE A 802 0.73 -3.66 39.02
N ARG A 803 1.65 -4.44 38.43
CA ARG A 803 1.39 -5.83 38.04
C ARG A 803 1.05 -6.72 39.24
N SER A 804 1.77 -6.56 40.35
CA SER A 804 1.47 -7.29 41.60
C SER A 804 0.09 -6.92 42.14
N LEU A 805 -0.26 -5.63 42.14
CA LEU A 805 -1.58 -5.15 42.55
C LEU A 805 -2.68 -5.73 41.66
N GLY A 806 -2.55 -5.64 40.34
CA GLY A 806 -3.51 -6.17 39.38
C GLY A 806 -3.76 -7.67 39.57
N ASN A 807 -2.69 -8.47 39.68
CA ASN A 807 -2.81 -9.92 39.95
C ASN A 807 -3.57 -10.21 41.26
N ARG A 808 -3.30 -9.42 42.31
CA ARG A 808 -4.01 -9.57 43.59
C ARG A 808 -5.49 -9.21 43.47
N LEU A 809 -5.83 -8.17 42.72
CA LEU A 809 -7.22 -7.75 42.50
C LEU A 809 -7.98 -8.76 41.65
N TYR A 810 -7.34 -9.32 40.62
CA TYR A 810 -7.89 -10.40 39.81
C TYR A 810 -8.20 -11.65 40.65
N ARG A 811 -7.24 -12.12 41.45
CA ARG A 811 -7.43 -13.27 42.35
C ARG A 811 -8.50 -13.06 43.42
N LYS A 812 -8.79 -11.80 43.77
CA LYS A 812 -9.87 -11.44 44.69
C LYS A 812 -11.25 -11.34 44.03
N GLY A 813 -11.31 -11.33 42.70
CA GLY A 813 -12.53 -11.04 41.94
C GLY A 813 -12.94 -9.56 41.96
N GLU A 814 -12.07 -8.64 42.39
CA GLU A 814 -12.29 -7.19 42.24
C GLU A 814 -12.04 -6.71 40.81
N VAL A 815 -11.27 -7.48 40.04
CA VAL A 815 -11.05 -7.35 38.60
C VAL A 815 -11.50 -8.68 37.99
N LEU A 816 -12.41 -8.63 37.03
CA LEU A 816 -13.09 -9.79 36.49
C LEU A 816 -12.34 -10.38 35.30
N ARG A 817 -11.56 -9.57 34.58
CA ARG A 817 -10.98 -9.96 33.29
C ARG A 817 -9.46 -10.05 33.32
N MET A 818 -8.94 -11.17 32.84
CA MET A 818 -7.49 -11.39 32.76
C MET A 818 -6.81 -10.42 31.78
N GLU A 819 -7.48 -10.06 30.69
CA GLU A 819 -6.98 -9.11 29.68
C GLU A 819 -6.76 -7.70 30.23
N SER A 820 -7.36 -7.36 31.37
CA SER A 820 -7.13 -6.10 32.11
C SER A 820 -5.73 -6.00 32.70
N LEU A 821 -4.99 -7.13 32.78
CA LEU A 821 -3.61 -7.19 33.24
C LEU A 821 -2.57 -6.89 32.14
N SER A 822 -3.00 -6.28 31.03
CA SER A 822 -2.15 -5.86 29.92
C SER A 822 -1.16 -4.75 30.32
N HIS A 823 0.14 -5.00 30.10
CA HIS A 823 1.17 -4.00 30.35
C HIS A 823 1.02 -2.76 29.45
N VAL A 824 0.55 -2.95 28.22
CA VAL A 824 0.33 -1.85 27.26
C VAL A 824 -0.74 -0.88 27.78
N ASN A 825 -1.85 -1.41 28.30
CA ASN A 825 -2.92 -0.59 28.86
C ASN A 825 -2.43 0.18 30.09
N TYR A 826 -1.57 -0.42 30.92
CA TYR A 826 -0.97 0.28 32.06
C TYR A 826 -0.10 1.46 31.63
N ILE A 827 0.71 1.32 30.57
CA ILE A 827 1.53 2.42 30.05
C ILE A 827 0.63 3.57 29.55
N ASN A 828 -0.45 3.24 28.83
CA ASN A 828 -1.37 4.25 28.31
C ASN A 828 -2.14 4.96 29.43
N ALA A 829 -2.55 4.23 30.46
CA ALA A 829 -3.15 4.80 31.67
C ALA A 829 -2.17 5.72 32.43
N ILE A 830 -0.90 5.34 32.57
CA ILE A 830 0.14 6.19 33.18
C ILE A 830 0.30 7.49 32.40
N ARG A 831 0.37 7.43 31.07
CA ARG A 831 0.43 8.62 30.22
C ARG A 831 -0.78 9.53 30.40
N PHE A 832 -1.98 8.95 30.44
CA PHE A 832 -3.18 9.72 30.73
C PHE A 832 -3.11 10.45 32.08
N LEU A 833 -2.58 9.80 33.12
CA LEU A 833 -2.39 10.44 34.44
C LEU A 833 -1.34 11.54 34.42
N GLU A 834 -0.31 11.42 33.58
CA GLU A 834 0.70 12.46 33.36
C GLU A 834 0.10 13.65 32.61
N ASP A 835 -0.64 13.40 31.53
CA ASP A 835 -1.36 14.42 30.74
C ASP A 835 -2.42 15.16 31.57
N ALA A 836 -3.03 14.46 32.55
CA ALA A 836 -3.98 15.03 33.50
C ALA A 836 -3.31 15.69 34.73
N GLU A 837 -1.98 15.78 34.76
CA GLU A 837 -1.18 16.37 35.85
C GLU A 837 -1.46 15.73 37.23
N ILE A 838 -1.89 14.47 37.27
CA ILE A 838 -2.12 13.69 38.51
C ILE A 838 -0.79 13.12 39.04
N ILE A 839 0.12 12.79 38.12
CA ILE A 839 1.48 12.35 38.40
C ILE A 839 2.46 13.23 37.63
N SER A 840 3.70 13.34 38.13
CA SER A 840 4.79 14.00 37.41
C SER A 840 5.93 13.02 37.14
N ALA A 841 6.50 13.11 35.94
CA ALA A 841 7.66 12.34 35.52
C ALA A 841 8.93 13.21 35.66
N ILE A 842 9.82 12.81 36.56
CA ILE A 842 11.13 13.43 36.75
C ILE A 842 12.15 12.59 35.99
N VAL A 843 12.72 13.18 34.94
CA VAL A 843 13.74 12.55 34.13
C VAL A 843 15.12 12.86 34.70
N LYS A 844 15.87 11.81 35.09
CA LYS A 844 17.31 11.94 35.38
C LYS A 844 18.11 11.45 34.18
N GLU A 845 19.01 12.30 33.68
CA GLU A 845 20.01 11.93 32.67
C GLU A 845 21.33 11.59 33.35
N GLU A 846 21.73 10.32 33.32
CA GLU A 846 23.07 9.91 33.71
C GLU A 846 24.05 9.98 32.53
N LYS A 847 25.34 10.20 32.83
CA LYS A 847 26.46 10.33 31.88
C LYS A 847 26.68 9.12 30.94
N ALA A 848 25.88 8.05 31.06
CA ALA A 848 26.02 6.79 30.33
C ALA A 848 24.76 6.36 29.54
N GLN A 849 24.11 7.30 28.82
CA GLN A 849 23.02 7.01 27.85
C GLN A 849 21.76 6.32 28.41
N LYS A 850 21.62 6.18 29.74
CA LYS A 850 20.46 5.55 30.37
C LYS A 850 19.58 6.63 31.00
N ARG A 851 18.36 6.76 30.47
CA ARG A 851 17.33 7.67 30.99
C ARG A 851 16.59 6.92 32.09
N GLU A 852 16.63 7.43 33.32
CA GLU A 852 15.80 6.93 34.41
C GLU A 852 14.62 7.89 34.61
N VAL A 853 13.41 7.33 34.58
CA VAL A 853 12.17 8.08 34.81
C VAL A 853 11.69 7.74 36.21
N LEU A 854 11.55 8.76 37.03
CA LEU A 854 11.04 8.70 38.39
C LEU A 854 9.64 9.31 38.42
N TYR A 855 8.67 8.63 39.01
CA TYR A 855 7.31 9.14 39.15
C TYR A 855 7.05 9.64 40.57
N SER A 856 6.33 10.76 40.68
CA SER A 856 5.79 11.25 41.95
C SER A 856 4.34 11.73 41.79
N LEU A 857 3.63 11.81 42.91
CA LEU A 857 2.26 12.32 42.96
C LEU A 857 2.28 13.85 42.94
N THR A 858 1.40 14.48 42.16
CA THR A 858 1.21 15.93 42.23
C THR A 858 0.33 16.32 43.43
N GLY A 859 0.15 17.62 43.65
CA GLY A 859 -0.75 18.15 44.68
C GLY A 859 -2.24 17.85 44.42
N ASN A 860 -2.58 17.33 43.23
CA ASN A 860 -3.97 17.22 42.76
C ASN A 860 -4.70 15.96 43.25
N ARG A 861 -4.73 15.77 44.57
CA ARG A 861 -5.28 14.57 45.22
C ARG A 861 -6.80 14.46 45.12
N ALA A 862 -7.49 15.60 45.10
CA ALA A 862 -8.95 15.63 45.02
C ALA A 862 -9.43 15.13 43.65
N GLU A 863 -8.82 15.60 42.56
CA GLU A 863 -9.15 15.15 41.20
C GLU A 863 -8.88 13.67 40.98
N MET A 864 -7.80 13.13 41.55
CA MET A 864 -7.52 11.70 41.51
C MET A 864 -8.63 10.87 42.20
N GLU A 865 -9.13 11.31 43.34
CA GLU A 865 -10.24 10.63 44.03
C GLU A 865 -11.56 10.74 43.24
N VAL A 866 -11.83 11.89 42.61
CA VAL A 866 -12.97 12.07 41.70
C VAL A 866 -12.86 11.12 40.51
N LEU A 867 -11.69 11.07 39.86
CA LEU A 867 -11.41 10.17 38.74
C LEU A 867 -11.60 8.71 39.15
N ARG A 868 -11.03 8.31 40.29
CA ARG A 868 -11.16 6.94 40.84
C ARG A 868 -12.62 6.56 41.04
N ARG A 869 -13.42 7.43 41.67
CA ARG A 869 -14.85 7.20 41.91
C ARG A 869 -15.64 7.11 40.61
N ARG A 870 -15.33 7.98 39.65
CA ARG A 870 -16.01 8.02 38.35
C ARG A 870 -15.75 6.76 37.52
N ILE A 871 -14.51 6.28 37.48
CA ILE A 871 -14.18 5.01 36.82
C ILE A 871 -14.84 3.84 37.53
N PHE A 872 -14.81 3.81 38.87
CA PHE A 872 -15.45 2.75 39.63
C PHE A 872 -16.98 2.69 39.40
N LYS A 873 -17.64 3.83 39.19
CA LYS A 873 -19.07 3.90 38.84
C LYS A 873 -19.36 3.28 37.46
N LEU A 874 -18.39 3.29 36.55
CA LEU A 874 -18.51 2.75 35.19
C LEU A 874 -18.02 1.28 35.09
N LEU A 875 -17.47 0.74 36.18
CA LEU A 875 -17.12 -0.68 36.33
C LEU A 875 -18.29 -1.48 36.91
#